data_AF-A0A174X7A0-F1
#
_entry.id   AF-A0A174X7A0-F1
#
_cell.length_a   1.000
_cell.length_b   1.000
_cell.length_c   1.000
_cell.angle_alpha   90.00
_cell.angle_beta   90.00
_cell.angle_gamma   90.00
#
_symmetry.space_group_name_H-M   'P 1'
#
loop_
_entity.id
_entity.type
_entity.pdbx_description
1 polymer ?
#
loop_
_entity_poly.entity_id
_entity_poly.type
_entity_poly.pdbx_seq_one_letter_code
_entity_poly.pdbx_strand_id
1 'polypeptide(L)'
;MKTNYFFLYFFFIILTGCSDDKITPELPPNTNDTYEGVHDQIKFSNETEDFTYGELAFYIKVPDGSIIERKAKHQRISGISHFIMEKGLKEGKYQLLYMEYTVKSDCPEIDGLKRQFGLCCQINITPDGIRIESTYNSNMKLYGAGTPDDPYLIGSNDDLNKIRTGISNRYVSSSTCYSQQNNIDMTGYNDKCGWEGNWYQIGQSATYPFTGYYYGNGYSIKNMTLKDPNKIAASLFGYVNKAVIMDLTIQNADITGYCAVSAIAGAIVTSGSGQDPTFIKGCTVKSSTIQSQGDGMGIGGIVGSVDPNTKLWIDSCKVDDNTVQGAIAVGGILGGANVLSTTQITNSSNEKGKVEAYYMNAGGIVGYADSLYVYLCTNKSQIEGGTHSHKPDQLSGFMGTGGIVGGSGISSIITCRNEGSVNGQRGVGGIIGSTLVILNSATYNNTFIGYCSNKGRVNGKENVGGLCGEAQLGTYKSYNEGKVTADGYYAGGIIGATPLSSITNTINFGTVSASRFSGGMTGQIQSGSLALNVNMGKISGSTYIGGMAGIAGGCLSMNYCANLADVEGNGYIAGLIGEVGDSREWTEAEKRSAIFATIELGLSVFNTVVGIADAGTTILNNLITSHDAVMESISAYSLGKEMADLFRPMQRKDYTTSLSGLVTKGMEKLETDMDNILRNKLSALQFSTPNLQYGRMIDQFMNEYRKKVIAWYETGKNHEDFRDAMNYKRNLRYNQILDIKKTEKIIHTLADGVCFIASTAAFVAGFVATGGVSTIIAAAGVVVSVVGYANSITAIADDFQENAVVISQCVSFGNIRAKTGPYGDYNGGLIGHFDEGCLISDCLNGSDGNKIGGATVGSPEKQAVVKKCLNIGSQWKNFAYTGNALSRFEDNYCLENTIENRNIHGATGLTLPQLSTTSTFQGWDFQRLWKIPYTGLGYFPVPYQSEMQYKEPQL
;
A
#
# COMPACT_ATOMS: atom_id res chain seq x y z
N MET A 1 -92.23 -45.96 -15.94
CA MET A 1 -92.22 -45.63 -17.38
C MET A 1 -91.91 -44.14 -17.52
N LYS A 2 -90.99 -43.77 -18.43
CA LYS A 2 -90.75 -42.46 -19.12
C LYS A 2 -91.01 -41.15 -18.32
N THR A 3 -90.09 -40.24 -18.02
CA THR A 3 -88.89 -39.66 -18.71
C THR A 3 -89.20 -38.49 -19.68
N ASN A 4 -88.84 -37.27 -19.23
CA ASN A 4 -88.48 -36.04 -19.98
C ASN A 4 -89.46 -35.47 -21.03
N TYR A 5 -89.02 -34.36 -21.68
CA TYR A 5 -89.68 -33.54 -22.71
C TYR A 5 -90.78 -32.60 -22.16
N PHE A 6 -90.95 -31.34 -22.59
CA PHE A 6 -90.15 -30.41 -23.42
C PHE A 6 -90.74 -28.99 -23.15
N PHE A 7 -90.07 -27.84 -23.23
CA PHE A 7 -89.07 -27.37 -24.19
C PHE A 7 -89.57 -27.33 -25.65
N LEU A 8 -90.68 -26.62 -25.98
CA LEU A 8 -91.07 -26.46 -27.41
C LEU A 8 -91.94 -25.24 -27.85
N TYR A 9 -92.20 -24.18 -27.07
CA TYR A 9 -93.09 -23.10 -27.58
C TYR A 9 -92.72 -21.62 -27.30
N PHE A 10 -91.48 -21.35 -26.90
CA PHE A 10 -90.81 -20.08 -27.23
C PHE A 10 -89.66 -20.26 -28.25
N PHE A 11 -89.62 -21.45 -28.86
CA PHE A 11 -88.92 -21.76 -30.10
C PHE A 11 -89.94 -21.60 -31.25
N PHE A 12 -89.49 -21.17 -32.44
CA PHE A 12 -90.29 -20.89 -33.66
C PHE A 12 -91.19 -19.64 -33.57
N ILE A 13 -90.78 -18.45 -34.03
CA ILE A 13 -90.30 -18.09 -35.38
C ILE A 13 -88.98 -17.29 -35.25
N ILE A 14 -87.77 -17.65 -35.69
CA ILE A 14 -87.18 -18.59 -36.66
C ILE A 14 -86.97 -18.11 -38.12
N LEU A 15 -85.68 -17.89 -38.40
CA LEU A 15 -84.90 -18.06 -39.64
C LEU A 15 -85.27 -17.25 -40.90
N THR A 16 -84.48 -16.22 -41.17
CA THR A 16 -83.49 -16.14 -42.27
C THR A 16 -82.70 -14.82 -42.12
N GLY A 17 -81.40 -14.71 -42.43
CA GLY A 17 -80.44 -15.71 -42.87
C GLY A 17 -79.01 -15.33 -42.46
N CYS A 18 -78.04 -16.23 -42.70
CA CYS A 18 -76.64 -16.00 -42.36
C CYS A 18 -75.96 -15.00 -43.32
N SER A 19 -75.00 -14.25 -42.80
CA SER A 19 -73.80 -13.85 -43.55
C SER A 19 -72.58 -13.98 -42.64
N ASP A 20 -71.57 -14.71 -43.08
CA ASP A 20 -70.32 -14.93 -42.35
C ASP A 20 -69.47 -13.65 -42.32
N ASP A 21 -69.67 -12.81 -41.30
CA ASP A 21 -68.61 -11.91 -40.88
C ASP A 21 -67.54 -12.73 -40.16
N LYS A 22 -66.55 -13.16 -40.95
CA LYS A 22 -65.29 -13.69 -40.44
C LYS A 22 -64.74 -12.66 -39.45
N ILE A 23 -64.76 -13.01 -38.17
CA ILE A 23 -63.79 -12.47 -37.23
C ILE A 23 -62.44 -12.96 -37.75
N THR A 24 -61.81 -12.13 -38.58
CA THR A 24 -60.37 -12.21 -38.80
C THR A 24 -59.74 -12.19 -37.42
N PRO A 25 -58.82 -13.12 -37.09
CA PRO A 25 -57.97 -12.87 -35.94
C PRO A 25 -57.32 -11.52 -36.21
N GLU A 26 -57.55 -10.54 -35.33
CA GLU A 26 -56.69 -9.37 -35.32
C GLU A 26 -55.27 -9.93 -35.22
N LEU A 27 -54.46 -9.61 -36.23
CA LEU A 27 -53.04 -9.94 -36.22
C LEU A 27 -52.52 -9.48 -34.85
N PRO A 28 -51.82 -10.34 -34.09
CA PRO A 28 -51.30 -9.94 -32.79
C PRO A 28 -50.57 -8.61 -33.01
N PRO A 29 -50.84 -7.57 -32.19
CA PRO A 29 -50.16 -6.30 -32.35
C PRO A 29 -48.67 -6.60 -32.42
N ASN A 30 -47.98 -6.00 -33.39
CA ASN A 30 -46.61 -6.38 -33.75
C ASN A 30 -45.63 -5.90 -32.68
N THR A 31 -45.70 -6.53 -31.51
CA THR A 31 -44.90 -6.29 -30.32
C THR A 31 -43.84 -7.36 -30.26
N ASN A 32 -42.58 -6.95 -30.23
CA ASN A 32 -41.43 -7.82 -29.99
C ASN A 32 -41.40 -8.41 -28.55
N ASP A 33 -42.54 -8.47 -27.87
CA ASP A 33 -42.70 -9.00 -26.52
C ASP A 33 -42.85 -10.52 -26.56
N THR A 34 -41.71 -11.19 -26.59
CA THR A 34 -41.64 -12.66 -26.63
C THR A 34 -42.08 -13.32 -25.32
N TYR A 35 -42.50 -12.57 -24.30
CA TYR A 35 -42.90 -13.06 -22.97
C TYR A 35 -44.37 -12.82 -22.63
N GLU A 36 -45.14 -12.22 -23.53
CA GLU A 36 -46.59 -12.09 -23.42
C GLU A 36 -47.30 -13.45 -23.49
N GLY A 37 -48.36 -13.61 -22.70
CA GLY A 37 -49.16 -14.84 -22.64
C GLY A 37 -50.46 -14.64 -21.86
N VAL A 38 -51.18 -15.74 -21.61
CA VAL A 38 -52.57 -15.69 -21.12
C VAL A 38 -52.72 -15.52 -19.61
N HIS A 39 -51.64 -15.59 -18.82
CA HIS A 39 -51.71 -15.52 -17.36
C HIS A 39 -51.47 -14.09 -16.86
N ASP A 40 -52.55 -13.37 -16.56
CA ASP A 40 -52.56 -11.94 -16.21
C ASP A 40 -52.72 -11.66 -14.71
N GLN A 41 -53.30 -12.58 -13.94
CA GLN A 41 -53.57 -12.40 -12.52
C GLN A 41 -52.51 -13.02 -11.60
N ILE A 42 -51.95 -12.21 -10.70
CA ILE A 42 -51.13 -12.66 -9.56
C ILE A 42 -51.80 -12.25 -8.23
N LYS A 43 -51.62 -13.05 -7.18
CA LYS A 43 -52.22 -12.85 -5.86
C LYS A 43 -51.16 -12.89 -4.76
N PHE A 44 -51.26 -11.97 -3.82
CA PHE A 44 -50.44 -11.91 -2.61
C PHE A 44 -51.34 -11.78 -1.38
N SER A 45 -50.88 -12.24 -0.22
CA SER A 45 -51.61 -12.17 1.05
C SER A 45 -50.96 -11.15 1.99
N ASN A 46 -50.18 -11.58 2.98
CA ASN A 46 -49.54 -10.71 3.96
C ASN A 46 -48.33 -9.95 3.38
N GLU A 47 -47.80 -10.41 2.24
CA GLU A 47 -46.61 -9.84 1.57
C GLU A 47 -46.85 -8.44 0.99
N THR A 48 -48.12 -8.06 0.88
CA THR A 48 -48.60 -6.79 0.32
C THR A 48 -49.60 -6.10 1.26
N GLU A 49 -49.56 -6.41 2.56
CA GLU A 49 -50.50 -5.84 3.55
C GLU A 49 -50.42 -4.31 3.64
N ASP A 50 -49.22 -3.75 3.46
CA ASP A 50 -48.97 -2.31 3.49
C ASP A 50 -49.20 -1.62 2.13
N PHE A 51 -49.55 -2.36 1.07
CA PHE A 51 -49.69 -1.82 -0.28
C PHE A 51 -51.14 -1.43 -0.60
N THR A 52 -51.38 -0.14 -0.81
CA THR A 52 -52.74 0.44 -0.92
C THR A 52 -53.04 1.10 -2.28
N TYR A 53 -52.08 1.13 -3.20
CA TYR A 53 -52.20 1.82 -4.49
C TYR A 53 -52.98 0.99 -5.53
N GLY A 54 -53.82 1.64 -6.35
CA GLY A 54 -54.71 0.96 -7.31
C GLY A 54 -54.11 0.73 -8.70
N GLU A 55 -53.09 1.51 -9.09
CA GLU A 55 -52.40 1.40 -10.39
C GLU A 55 -50.89 1.34 -10.15
N LEU A 56 -50.21 0.48 -10.90
CA LEU A 56 -48.78 0.18 -10.75
C LEU A 56 -48.20 -0.44 -12.03
N ALA A 57 -46.89 -0.68 -12.05
CA ALA A 57 -46.24 -1.56 -13.00
C ALA A 57 -45.33 -2.57 -12.29
N PHE A 58 -45.43 -3.85 -12.65
CA PHE A 58 -44.48 -4.87 -12.24
C PHE A 58 -43.20 -4.79 -13.09
N TYR A 59 -42.05 -4.88 -12.44
CA TYR A 59 -40.75 -5.03 -13.09
C TYR A 59 -40.27 -6.47 -12.90
N ILE A 60 -40.21 -7.22 -14.00
CA ILE A 60 -39.99 -8.66 -14.00
C ILE A 60 -38.74 -8.98 -14.80
N LYS A 61 -37.79 -9.67 -14.19
CA LYS A 61 -36.61 -10.21 -14.86
C LYS A 61 -36.95 -11.55 -15.50
N VAL A 62 -36.80 -11.63 -16.81
CA VAL A 62 -37.15 -12.79 -17.64
C VAL A 62 -35.98 -13.78 -17.77
N PRO A 63 -36.19 -15.01 -18.29
CA PRO A 63 -35.13 -16.02 -18.45
C PRO A 63 -33.85 -15.61 -19.18
N ASP A 64 -33.89 -14.63 -20.10
CA ASP A 64 -32.68 -14.14 -20.78
C ASP A 64 -31.88 -13.09 -19.97
N GLY A 65 -32.38 -12.71 -18.80
CA GLY A 65 -31.79 -11.73 -17.89
C GLY A 65 -32.24 -10.29 -18.11
N SER A 66 -32.98 -9.99 -19.19
CA SER A 66 -33.59 -8.67 -19.41
C SER A 66 -34.76 -8.41 -18.45
N ILE A 67 -35.24 -7.17 -18.39
CA ILE A 67 -36.34 -6.75 -17.53
C ILE A 67 -37.48 -6.22 -18.39
N ILE A 68 -38.69 -6.74 -18.16
CA ILE A 68 -39.93 -6.30 -18.79
C ILE A 68 -40.80 -5.53 -17.79
N GLU A 69 -41.57 -4.58 -18.31
CA GLU A 69 -42.63 -3.89 -17.58
C GLU A 69 -43.97 -4.59 -17.84
N ARG A 70 -44.79 -4.73 -16.79
CA ARG A 70 -46.20 -5.15 -16.87
C ARG A 70 -47.07 -4.23 -16.02
N LYS A 71 -47.73 -3.26 -16.66
CA LYS A 71 -48.77 -2.43 -16.01
C LYS A 71 -49.85 -3.31 -15.42
N ALA A 72 -50.32 -2.96 -14.23
CA ALA A 72 -51.32 -3.72 -13.51
C ALA A 72 -52.25 -2.83 -12.67
N LYS A 73 -53.46 -3.34 -12.44
CA LYS A 73 -54.43 -2.78 -11.49
C LYS A 73 -54.50 -3.66 -10.26
N HIS A 74 -54.64 -3.03 -9.10
CA HIS A 74 -54.66 -3.70 -7.80
C HIS A 74 -55.96 -3.45 -7.04
N GLN A 75 -56.49 -4.50 -6.42
CA GLN A 75 -57.56 -4.43 -5.44
C GLN A 75 -57.32 -5.45 -4.32
N ARG A 76 -57.43 -5.01 -3.06
CA ARG A 76 -57.34 -5.90 -1.89
C ARG A 76 -58.74 -6.30 -1.42
N ILE A 77 -59.02 -7.60 -1.40
CA ILE A 77 -60.33 -8.19 -1.07
C ILE A 77 -60.10 -9.26 0.01
N SER A 78 -60.78 -9.14 1.16
CA SER A 78 -60.72 -10.12 2.25
C SER A 78 -59.30 -10.50 2.72
N GLY A 79 -58.36 -9.54 2.70
CA GLY A 79 -56.96 -9.74 3.08
C GLY A 79 -56.04 -10.27 1.98
N ILE A 80 -56.55 -10.52 0.76
CA ILE A 80 -55.77 -10.93 -0.41
C ILE A 80 -55.70 -9.77 -1.39
N SER A 81 -54.50 -9.40 -1.82
CA SER A 81 -54.28 -8.44 -2.91
C SER A 81 -54.31 -9.17 -4.25
N HIS A 82 -55.26 -8.77 -5.08
CA HIS A 82 -55.39 -9.21 -6.47
C HIS A 82 -54.76 -8.16 -7.37
N PHE A 83 -53.80 -8.59 -8.19
CA PHE A 83 -53.18 -7.77 -9.22
C PHE A 83 -53.51 -8.35 -10.58
N ILE A 84 -54.01 -7.53 -11.50
CA ILE A 84 -54.40 -7.91 -12.86
C ILE A 84 -53.55 -7.10 -13.83
N MET A 85 -52.69 -7.77 -14.58
CA MET A 85 -51.81 -7.15 -15.58
C MET A 85 -52.57 -6.80 -16.86
N GLU A 86 -52.22 -5.70 -17.53
CA GLU A 86 -52.78 -5.33 -18.85
C GLU A 86 -52.33 -6.31 -19.95
N LYS A 87 -51.19 -6.97 -19.75
CA LYS A 87 -50.65 -8.05 -20.58
C LYS A 87 -50.20 -9.20 -19.67
N GLY A 88 -50.63 -10.42 -19.96
CA GLY A 88 -50.21 -11.58 -19.18
C GLY A 88 -48.78 -12.05 -19.50
N LEU A 89 -48.38 -13.13 -18.83
CA LEU A 89 -47.12 -13.82 -19.03
C LEU A 89 -47.35 -15.19 -19.67
N LYS A 90 -46.41 -15.63 -20.52
CA LYS A 90 -46.35 -17.03 -20.98
C LYS A 90 -45.77 -17.95 -19.91
N GLU A 91 -46.03 -19.24 -20.04
CA GLU A 91 -45.44 -20.27 -19.18
C GLU A 91 -43.90 -20.18 -19.08
N GLY A 92 -43.37 -20.45 -17.89
CA GLY A 92 -41.94 -20.35 -17.59
C GLY A 92 -41.64 -19.81 -16.19
N LYS A 93 -40.35 -19.72 -15.85
CA LYS A 93 -39.85 -19.17 -14.59
C LYS A 93 -39.34 -17.73 -14.78
N TYR A 94 -39.68 -16.86 -13.85
CA TYR A 94 -39.32 -15.45 -13.87
C TYR A 94 -38.98 -14.99 -12.45
N GLN A 95 -38.27 -13.86 -12.34
CA GLN A 95 -38.00 -13.20 -11.07
C GLN A 95 -38.75 -11.87 -11.04
N LEU A 96 -39.84 -11.80 -10.28
CA LEU A 96 -40.52 -10.52 -10.02
C LEU A 96 -39.65 -9.70 -9.07
N LEU A 97 -39.19 -8.52 -9.48
CA LEU A 97 -38.28 -7.69 -8.69
C LEU A 97 -39.05 -6.75 -7.74
N TYR A 98 -39.94 -5.92 -8.29
CA TYR A 98 -40.71 -4.95 -7.52
C TYR A 98 -41.94 -4.46 -8.30
N MET A 99 -42.80 -3.74 -7.59
CA MET A 99 -43.88 -2.93 -8.15
C MET A 99 -43.47 -1.46 -8.13
N GLU A 100 -43.57 -0.75 -9.25
CA GLU A 100 -43.50 0.71 -9.27
C GLU A 100 -44.90 1.31 -9.17
N TYR A 101 -45.08 2.32 -8.31
CA TYR A 101 -46.34 3.04 -8.12
C TYR A 101 -46.06 4.54 -7.96
N THR A 102 -47.08 5.37 -8.20
CA THR A 102 -47.01 6.82 -7.96
C THR A 102 -47.58 7.13 -6.57
N VAL A 103 -46.76 7.74 -5.72
CA VAL A 103 -47.16 8.18 -4.36
C VAL A 103 -48.28 9.21 -4.45
N LYS A 104 -49.22 9.13 -3.50
CA LYS A 104 -50.28 10.12 -3.27
C LYS A 104 -50.14 10.59 -1.81
N SER A 105 -49.82 11.85 -1.59
CA SER A 105 -49.50 12.38 -0.26
C SER A 105 -49.86 13.86 -0.12
N ASP A 106 -50.23 14.27 1.09
CA ASP A 106 -50.40 15.70 1.42
C ASP A 106 -49.04 16.45 1.53
N CYS A 107 -47.90 15.73 1.51
CA CYS A 107 -46.57 16.34 1.49
C CYS A 107 -46.09 16.60 0.04
N PRO A 108 -45.90 17.87 -0.37
CA PRO A 108 -45.54 18.21 -1.76
C PRO A 108 -44.19 17.65 -2.24
N GLU A 109 -43.25 17.37 -1.33
CA GLU A 109 -41.93 16.81 -1.66
C GLU A 109 -41.97 15.34 -2.10
N ILE A 110 -43.03 14.62 -1.75
CA ILE A 110 -43.16 13.18 -2.04
C ILE A 110 -44.39 12.82 -2.86
N ASP A 111 -45.37 13.72 -2.97
CA ASP A 111 -46.53 13.54 -3.84
C ASP A 111 -46.11 13.44 -5.31
N GLY A 112 -46.74 12.54 -6.07
CA GLY A 112 -46.40 12.32 -7.48
C GLY A 112 -45.05 11.62 -7.73
N LEU A 113 -44.22 11.36 -6.71
CA LEU A 113 -42.99 10.58 -6.90
C LEU A 113 -43.30 9.12 -7.24
N LYS A 114 -42.56 8.58 -8.21
CA LYS A 114 -42.49 7.13 -8.44
C LYS A 114 -41.73 6.46 -7.31
N ARG A 115 -42.28 5.37 -6.76
CA ARG A 115 -41.61 4.54 -5.74
C ARG A 115 -41.75 3.06 -6.04
N GLN A 116 -40.79 2.31 -5.50
CA GLN A 116 -40.76 0.85 -5.57
C GLN A 116 -41.41 0.27 -4.30
N PHE A 117 -42.17 -0.80 -4.44
CA PHE A 117 -42.54 -1.72 -3.36
C PHE A 117 -41.82 -3.03 -3.64
N GLY A 118 -40.89 -3.40 -2.76
CA GLY A 118 -40.04 -4.57 -2.95
C GLY A 118 -40.83 -5.86 -2.79
N LEU A 119 -40.60 -6.83 -3.66
CA LEU A 119 -41.11 -8.20 -3.51
C LEU A 119 -39.99 -9.21 -3.76
N CYS A 120 -39.23 -9.03 -4.85
CA CYS A 120 -38.07 -9.83 -5.20
C CYS A 120 -38.26 -11.36 -5.04
N CYS A 121 -39.31 -11.93 -5.63
CA CYS A 121 -39.65 -13.35 -5.54
C CYS A 121 -39.55 -14.10 -6.88
N GLN A 122 -39.25 -15.39 -6.83
CA GLN A 122 -39.36 -16.28 -7.98
C GLN A 122 -40.82 -16.64 -8.22
N ILE A 123 -41.26 -16.48 -9.47
CA ILE A 123 -42.59 -16.87 -9.92
C ILE A 123 -42.48 -17.87 -11.07
N ASN A 124 -43.36 -18.86 -11.06
CA ASN A 124 -43.47 -19.92 -12.05
C ASN A 124 -44.89 -19.91 -12.62
N ILE A 125 -44.98 -19.70 -13.93
CA ILE A 125 -46.24 -19.59 -14.67
C ILE A 125 -46.49 -20.98 -15.26
N THR A 126 -47.56 -21.63 -14.81
CA THR A 126 -48.00 -22.95 -15.28
C THR A 126 -49.40 -22.83 -15.91
N PRO A 127 -49.93 -23.86 -16.59
CA PRO A 127 -51.30 -23.84 -17.13
C PRO A 127 -52.39 -23.53 -16.08
N ASP A 128 -52.11 -23.75 -14.79
CA ASP A 128 -53.03 -23.44 -13.69
C ASP A 128 -52.97 -21.98 -13.21
N GLY A 129 -52.02 -21.18 -13.73
CA GLY A 129 -51.77 -19.80 -13.33
C GLY A 129 -50.38 -19.54 -12.74
N ILE A 130 -50.25 -18.38 -12.09
CA ILE A 130 -48.98 -17.88 -11.55
C ILE A 130 -48.79 -18.38 -10.11
N ARG A 131 -47.67 -19.07 -9.85
CA ARG A 131 -47.29 -19.58 -8.53
C ARG A 131 -46.02 -18.89 -8.05
N ILE A 132 -45.96 -18.52 -6.77
CA ILE A 132 -44.76 -17.99 -6.14
C ILE A 132 -43.96 -19.18 -5.58
N GLU A 133 -42.69 -19.32 -5.95
CA GLU A 133 -41.83 -20.42 -5.51
C GLU A 133 -40.92 -20.06 -4.33
N SER A 134 -40.73 -18.76 -4.05
CA SER A 134 -39.92 -18.29 -2.91
C SER A 134 -40.70 -18.28 -1.59
N THR A 135 -40.03 -18.63 -0.50
CA THR A 135 -40.55 -18.50 0.88
C THR A 135 -40.65 -17.04 1.29
N TYR A 136 -41.74 -16.57 1.90
CA TYR A 136 -41.83 -15.22 2.48
C TYR A 136 -41.55 -15.21 3.98
N ASN A 137 -40.73 -14.27 4.45
CA ASN A 137 -40.50 -14.02 5.87
C ASN A 137 -41.25 -12.76 6.33
N SER A 138 -42.29 -12.95 7.16
CA SER A 138 -43.14 -11.85 7.65
C SER A 138 -42.43 -10.86 8.57
N ASN A 139 -41.35 -11.26 9.26
CA ASN A 139 -40.62 -10.38 10.18
C ASN A 139 -39.71 -9.43 9.40
N MET A 140 -39.02 -9.95 8.37
CA MET A 140 -38.15 -9.15 7.50
C MET A 140 -38.89 -8.47 6.34
N LYS A 141 -40.13 -8.88 6.05
CA LYS A 141 -40.94 -8.46 4.89
C LYS A 141 -40.23 -8.69 3.53
N LEU A 142 -39.38 -9.71 3.49
CA LEU A 142 -38.55 -10.12 2.36
C LEU A 142 -38.79 -11.60 2.02
N TYR A 143 -38.55 -11.98 0.76
CA TYR A 143 -38.54 -13.38 0.35
C TYR A 143 -37.14 -14.00 0.54
N GLY A 144 -37.12 -15.30 0.82
CA GLY A 144 -35.98 -16.07 1.33
C GLY A 144 -36.05 -16.31 2.84
N ALA A 145 -35.32 -17.30 3.34
CA ALA A 145 -35.20 -17.60 4.77
C ALA A 145 -34.05 -16.84 5.48
N GLY A 146 -33.20 -16.13 4.71
CA GLY A 146 -32.02 -15.44 5.23
C GLY A 146 -30.86 -16.37 5.56
N THR A 147 -30.83 -17.58 5.00
CA THR A 147 -29.78 -18.59 5.22
C THR A 147 -28.79 -18.62 4.05
N PRO A 148 -27.62 -19.28 4.17
CA PRO A 148 -26.69 -19.39 3.04
C PRO A 148 -27.26 -20.11 1.80
N ASP A 149 -28.18 -21.07 1.99
CA ASP A 149 -28.78 -21.84 0.90
C ASP A 149 -30.13 -21.26 0.41
N ASP A 150 -30.78 -20.42 1.22
CA ASP A 150 -31.97 -19.62 0.87
C ASP A 150 -31.85 -18.19 1.45
N PRO A 151 -31.07 -17.30 0.82
CA PRO A 151 -30.81 -15.94 1.29
C PRO A 151 -31.97 -14.99 0.99
N TYR A 152 -32.08 -13.90 1.75
CA TYR A 152 -33.06 -12.85 1.46
C TYR A 152 -32.78 -12.20 0.10
N LEU A 153 -33.77 -12.20 -0.78
CA LEU A 153 -33.64 -11.71 -2.16
C LEU A 153 -33.87 -10.19 -2.20
N ILE A 154 -32.92 -9.45 -2.77
CA ILE A 154 -32.93 -7.97 -2.81
C ILE A 154 -33.01 -7.49 -4.27
N GLY A 155 -34.10 -6.83 -4.64
CA GLY A 155 -34.37 -6.41 -6.03
C GLY A 155 -34.60 -4.92 -6.23
N SER A 156 -34.79 -4.15 -5.15
CA SER A 156 -35.26 -2.77 -5.17
C SER A 156 -34.65 -1.90 -4.06
N ASN A 157 -34.84 -0.57 -4.16
CA ASN A 157 -34.43 0.36 -3.10
C ASN A 157 -35.30 0.23 -1.82
N ASP A 158 -36.52 -0.30 -1.95
CA ASP A 158 -37.38 -0.64 -0.81
C ASP A 158 -36.91 -1.93 -0.09
N ASP A 159 -36.37 -2.92 -0.81
CA ASP A 159 -35.80 -4.11 -0.16
C ASP A 159 -34.58 -3.74 0.72
N LEU A 160 -33.74 -2.81 0.28
CA LEU A 160 -32.65 -2.23 1.11
C LEU A 160 -33.18 -1.54 2.37
N ASN A 161 -34.31 -0.84 2.25
CA ASN A 161 -35.01 -0.21 3.37
C ASN A 161 -35.58 -1.25 4.38
N LYS A 162 -36.04 -2.41 3.91
CA LYS A 162 -36.47 -3.50 4.79
C LYS A 162 -35.32 -4.11 5.57
N ILE A 163 -34.11 -4.22 5.00
CA ILE A 163 -32.89 -4.59 5.75
C ILE A 163 -32.67 -3.60 6.91
N ARG A 164 -32.68 -2.29 6.60
CA ARG A 164 -32.55 -1.21 7.60
C ARG A 164 -33.56 -1.36 8.74
N THR A 165 -34.82 -1.68 8.42
CA THR A 165 -35.91 -1.86 9.41
C THR A 165 -35.75 -3.15 10.23
N GLY A 166 -35.34 -4.26 9.60
CA GLY A 166 -35.08 -5.54 10.25
C GLY A 166 -33.96 -5.46 11.30
N ILE A 167 -32.91 -4.66 11.05
CA ILE A 167 -31.85 -4.40 12.03
C ILE A 167 -32.40 -3.64 13.24
N SER A 168 -33.17 -2.56 13.03
CA SER A 168 -33.82 -1.80 14.11
C SER A 168 -34.72 -2.69 14.99
N ASN A 169 -35.41 -3.64 14.37
CA ASN A 169 -36.28 -4.62 15.05
C ASN A 169 -35.53 -5.85 15.62
N ARG A 170 -34.20 -5.91 15.47
CA ARG A 170 -33.32 -7.01 15.93
C ARG A 170 -33.65 -8.40 15.33
N TYR A 171 -34.08 -8.42 14.06
CA TYR A 171 -34.33 -9.64 13.29
C TYR A 171 -33.10 -10.15 12.51
N VAL A 172 -31.99 -9.40 12.55
CA VAL A 172 -30.76 -9.69 11.78
C VAL A 172 -29.66 -10.20 12.72
N SER A 173 -28.94 -11.23 12.28
CA SER A 173 -27.81 -11.87 12.95
C SER A 173 -26.57 -11.92 12.05
N SER A 174 -25.40 -12.22 12.63
CA SER A 174 -24.16 -12.44 11.88
C SER A 174 -24.20 -13.63 10.92
N SER A 175 -25.23 -14.49 10.98
CA SER A 175 -25.47 -15.59 10.04
C SER A 175 -26.50 -15.26 8.96
N THR A 176 -27.11 -14.07 8.99
CA THR A 176 -28.16 -13.67 8.04
C THR A 176 -27.55 -13.36 6.67
N CYS A 177 -28.13 -13.91 5.60
CA CYS A 177 -27.64 -13.78 4.23
C CYS A 177 -28.62 -13.01 3.34
N TYR A 178 -28.10 -12.12 2.49
CA TYR A 178 -28.82 -11.28 1.53
C TYR A 178 -28.20 -11.42 0.14
N SER A 179 -29.00 -11.58 -0.91
CA SER A 179 -28.56 -11.85 -2.28
C SER A 179 -29.24 -10.90 -3.28
N GLN A 180 -28.46 -9.98 -3.85
CA GLN A 180 -28.95 -8.99 -4.79
C GLN A 180 -29.25 -9.62 -6.17
N GLN A 181 -30.43 -9.38 -6.72
CA GLN A 181 -30.93 -10.03 -7.94
C GLN A 181 -30.87 -9.15 -9.20
N ASN A 182 -30.66 -7.85 -9.03
CA ASN A 182 -30.62 -6.87 -10.11
C ASN A 182 -29.85 -5.60 -9.71
N ASN A 183 -29.53 -4.75 -10.69
CA ASN A 183 -29.14 -3.37 -10.43
C ASN A 183 -30.28 -2.59 -9.74
N ILE A 184 -29.94 -1.77 -8.75
CA ILE A 184 -30.88 -0.95 -7.98
C ILE A 184 -30.59 0.51 -8.30
N ASP A 185 -31.63 1.28 -8.61
CA ASP A 185 -31.53 2.72 -8.84
C ASP A 185 -32.08 3.49 -7.64
N MET A 186 -31.29 4.43 -7.12
CA MET A 186 -31.63 5.27 -5.97
C MET A 186 -32.08 6.69 -6.40
N THR A 187 -32.17 6.97 -7.70
CA THR A 187 -32.58 8.28 -8.23
C THR A 187 -33.92 8.72 -7.63
N GLY A 188 -33.95 9.88 -6.98
CA GLY A 188 -35.17 10.44 -6.39
C GLY A 188 -35.73 9.67 -5.19
N TYR A 189 -34.94 8.77 -4.58
CA TYR A 189 -35.33 8.11 -3.33
C TYR A 189 -35.53 9.16 -2.21
N ASN A 190 -36.64 9.05 -1.48
CA ASN A 190 -37.07 9.92 -0.39
C ASN A 190 -36.12 10.00 0.84
N ASP A 191 -36.46 9.48 2.03
CA ASP A 191 -37.63 8.64 2.37
C ASP A 191 -38.88 9.40 2.87
N LYS A 192 -38.74 10.66 3.33
CA LYS A 192 -39.69 11.43 4.16
C LYS A 192 -39.93 12.89 3.68
N CYS A 193 -40.98 13.52 4.20
CA CYS A 193 -41.21 14.96 4.09
C CYS A 193 -40.15 15.76 4.86
N GLY A 194 -39.69 16.88 4.31
CA GLY A 194 -38.58 17.70 4.81
C GLY A 194 -37.19 17.10 4.59
N TRP A 195 -37.06 16.12 3.68
CA TRP A 195 -35.89 15.24 3.55
C TRP A 195 -35.55 14.91 2.09
N GLU A 196 -35.41 15.95 1.26
CA GLU A 196 -35.18 15.83 -0.18
C GLU A 196 -33.96 14.95 -0.55
N GLY A 197 -34.24 13.79 -1.16
CA GLY A 197 -33.27 13.01 -1.93
C GLY A 197 -32.19 12.27 -1.15
N ASN A 198 -32.33 12.11 0.17
CA ASN A 198 -31.27 11.58 1.03
C ASN A 198 -31.50 10.11 1.43
N TRP A 199 -30.56 9.24 1.03
CA TRP A 199 -30.47 7.89 1.57
C TRP A 199 -30.22 7.91 3.08
N TYR A 200 -30.79 6.93 3.80
CA TYR A 200 -30.53 6.72 5.22
C TYR A 200 -29.85 5.37 5.41
N GLN A 201 -28.60 5.41 5.88
CA GLN A 201 -27.72 4.24 5.97
C GLN A 201 -28.34 3.00 6.67
N ILE A 202 -28.09 1.82 6.10
CA ILE A 202 -28.30 0.52 6.76
C ILE A 202 -27.29 0.41 7.90
N GLY A 203 -27.68 -0.09 9.07
CA GLY A 203 -26.82 -0.04 10.25
C GLY A 203 -26.75 1.38 10.82
N GLN A 204 -27.82 1.83 11.47
CA GLN A 204 -28.06 3.26 11.76
C GLN A 204 -27.19 3.84 12.88
N SER A 205 -26.68 3.01 13.78
CA SER A 205 -25.79 3.40 14.89
C SER A 205 -24.93 2.22 15.34
N ALA A 206 -23.90 2.46 16.16
CA ALA A 206 -23.08 1.40 16.74
C ALA A 206 -23.86 0.39 17.61
N THR A 207 -25.07 0.75 18.08
CA THR A 207 -25.99 -0.16 18.82
C THR A 207 -26.85 -1.02 17.88
N TYR A 208 -26.97 -0.61 16.62
CA TYR A 208 -27.74 -1.26 15.56
C TYR A 208 -26.92 -1.32 14.26
N PRO A 209 -25.73 -1.98 14.26
CA PRO A 209 -24.89 -2.08 13.07
C PRO A 209 -25.45 -3.12 12.08
N PHE A 210 -25.02 -3.03 10.82
CA PHE A 210 -25.16 -4.12 9.87
C PHE A 210 -24.24 -5.29 10.27
N THR A 211 -24.78 -6.50 10.21
CA THR A 211 -24.06 -7.76 10.43
C THR A 211 -24.66 -8.83 9.52
N GLY A 212 -23.89 -9.87 9.21
CA GLY A 212 -24.27 -10.89 8.23
C GLY A 212 -23.62 -10.70 6.85
N TYR A 213 -24.16 -11.40 5.85
CA TYR A 213 -23.58 -11.57 4.52
C TYR A 213 -24.40 -10.84 3.47
N TYR A 214 -23.81 -9.89 2.75
CA TYR A 214 -24.41 -9.21 1.60
C TYR A 214 -23.69 -9.62 0.30
N TYR A 215 -24.35 -10.42 -0.52
CA TYR A 215 -23.89 -10.83 -1.84
C TYR A 215 -24.46 -9.89 -2.91
N GLY A 216 -23.63 -8.96 -3.39
CA GLY A 216 -23.97 -8.03 -4.47
C GLY A 216 -24.07 -8.70 -5.85
N ASN A 217 -23.49 -9.89 -6.01
CA ASN A 217 -23.57 -10.73 -7.22
C ASN A 217 -23.13 -10.03 -8.53
N GLY A 218 -22.26 -9.02 -8.43
CA GLY A 218 -21.81 -8.19 -9.56
C GLY A 218 -22.79 -7.10 -9.98
N TYR A 219 -23.93 -6.95 -9.30
CA TYR A 219 -24.89 -5.87 -9.56
C TYR A 219 -24.44 -4.53 -8.94
N SER A 220 -25.04 -3.46 -9.46
CA SER A 220 -24.77 -2.09 -9.01
C SER A 220 -25.95 -1.46 -8.26
N ILE A 221 -25.64 -0.71 -7.20
CA ILE A 221 -26.52 0.31 -6.62
C ILE A 221 -26.08 1.64 -7.22
N LYS A 222 -27.00 2.37 -7.85
CA LYS A 222 -26.72 3.56 -8.67
C LYS A 222 -27.36 4.82 -8.09
N ASN A 223 -26.77 5.98 -8.38
CA ASN A 223 -27.40 7.30 -8.22
C ASN A 223 -27.78 7.60 -6.75
N MET A 224 -26.99 7.10 -5.80
CA MET A 224 -27.24 7.26 -4.36
C MET A 224 -26.77 8.64 -3.90
N THR A 225 -27.70 9.47 -3.41
CA THR A 225 -27.39 10.76 -2.80
C THR A 225 -27.52 10.67 -1.28
N LEU A 226 -26.54 11.21 -0.55
CA LEU A 226 -26.59 11.36 0.90
C LEU A 226 -25.84 12.65 1.26
N LYS A 227 -26.57 13.72 1.58
CA LYS A 227 -26.03 15.04 1.89
C LYS A 227 -26.51 15.51 3.26
N ASP A 228 -25.72 15.21 4.28
CA ASP A 228 -25.90 15.75 5.63
C ASP A 228 -24.51 16.07 6.21
N PRO A 229 -24.12 17.36 6.30
CA PRO A 229 -22.77 17.77 6.69
C PRO A 229 -22.41 17.43 8.14
N ASN A 230 -23.38 17.02 8.97
CA ASN A 230 -23.16 16.60 10.35
C ASN A 230 -23.16 15.07 10.50
N LYS A 231 -23.38 14.32 9.42
CA LYS A 231 -23.59 12.87 9.49
C LYS A 231 -22.30 12.10 9.73
N ILE A 232 -22.29 11.31 10.80
CA ILE A 232 -21.25 10.30 11.03
C ILE A 232 -21.67 8.99 10.34
N ALA A 233 -20.69 8.31 9.76
CA ALA A 233 -20.86 7.05 9.04
C ALA A 233 -21.77 7.16 7.80
N ALA A 234 -21.70 8.29 7.08
CA ALA A 234 -22.46 8.52 5.86
C ALA A 234 -21.98 7.58 4.73
N SER A 235 -22.80 6.58 4.40
CA SER A 235 -22.53 5.51 3.42
C SER A 235 -23.79 4.66 3.15
N LEU A 236 -23.69 3.63 2.30
CA LEU A 236 -24.76 2.62 2.16
C LEU A 236 -25.00 1.85 3.47
N PHE A 237 -23.93 1.28 4.04
CA PHE A 237 -23.90 0.60 5.34
C PHE A 237 -23.13 1.47 6.34
N GLY A 238 -23.84 2.18 7.22
CA GLY A 238 -23.26 3.16 8.13
C GLY A 238 -22.32 2.49 9.13
N TYR A 239 -22.90 1.86 10.16
CA TYR A 239 -22.14 1.11 11.15
C TYR A 239 -22.15 -0.38 10.78
N VAL A 240 -20.98 -1.01 10.74
CA VAL A 240 -20.80 -2.40 10.28
C VAL A 240 -20.02 -3.20 11.34
N ASN A 241 -20.49 -4.40 11.67
CA ASN A 241 -19.90 -5.24 12.71
C ASN A 241 -19.97 -6.72 12.29
N LYS A 242 -18.81 -7.37 12.13
CA LYS A 242 -18.68 -8.79 11.74
C LYS A 242 -19.50 -9.15 10.50
N ALA A 243 -19.41 -8.30 9.48
CA ALA A 243 -20.14 -8.46 8.23
C ALA A 243 -19.24 -8.97 7.10
N VAL A 244 -19.86 -9.55 6.09
CA VAL A 244 -19.22 -9.96 4.84
C VAL A 244 -19.95 -9.26 3.69
N ILE A 245 -19.28 -8.38 2.97
CA ILE A 245 -19.85 -7.65 1.83
C ILE A 245 -19.05 -8.04 0.58
N MET A 246 -19.71 -8.63 -0.41
CA MET A 246 -19.03 -9.20 -1.58
C MET A 246 -19.67 -8.78 -2.91
N ASP A 247 -18.81 -8.53 -3.90
CA ASP A 247 -19.16 -8.32 -5.31
C ASP A 247 -20.25 -7.25 -5.55
N LEU A 248 -20.25 -6.20 -4.72
CA LEU A 248 -21.16 -5.06 -4.82
C LEU A 248 -20.51 -3.90 -5.59
N THR A 249 -21.22 -3.32 -6.55
CA THR A 249 -20.82 -2.05 -7.18
C THR A 249 -21.65 -0.88 -6.64
N ILE A 250 -21.01 0.21 -6.20
CA ILE A 250 -21.63 1.54 -6.07
C ILE A 250 -21.23 2.37 -7.29
N GLN A 251 -22.20 3.02 -7.94
CA GLN A 251 -21.96 3.85 -9.12
C GLN A 251 -22.70 5.19 -9.03
N ASN A 252 -22.03 6.28 -9.39
CA ASN A 252 -22.61 7.63 -9.45
C ASN A 252 -23.26 8.04 -8.11
N ALA A 253 -22.56 7.83 -7.00
CA ALA A 253 -22.98 8.29 -5.69
C ALA A 253 -22.44 9.69 -5.38
N ASP A 254 -23.23 10.49 -4.67
CA ASP A 254 -22.88 11.84 -4.20
C ASP A 254 -23.10 11.90 -2.68
N ILE A 255 -22.01 11.75 -1.93
CA ILE A 255 -22.03 11.50 -0.49
C ILE A 255 -21.23 12.60 0.22
N THR A 256 -21.93 13.36 1.06
CA THR A 256 -21.37 14.41 1.92
C THR A 256 -21.73 14.12 3.37
N GLY A 257 -20.71 13.96 4.22
CA GLY A 257 -20.84 13.70 5.65
C GLY A 257 -19.88 14.53 6.51
N TYR A 258 -19.75 14.15 7.79
CA TYR A 258 -18.74 14.68 8.71
C TYR A 258 -17.57 13.71 8.86
N CYS A 259 -17.73 12.61 9.60
CA CYS A 259 -16.69 11.61 9.84
C CYS A 259 -17.11 10.21 9.38
N ALA A 260 -16.13 9.34 9.13
CA ALA A 260 -16.34 7.96 8.70
C ALA A 260 -17.15 7.86 7.39
N VAL A 261 -16.85 8.72 6.41
CA VAL A 261 -17.64 8.88 5.18
C VAL A 261 -17.13 7.93 4.09
N SER A 262 -18.02 7.20 3.42
CA SER A 262 -17.67 6.31 2.30
C SER A 262 -18.85 5.94 1.40
N ALA A 263 -18.60 5.21 0.31
CA ALA A 263 -19.70 4.67 -0.50
C ALA A 263 -20.31 3.38 0.08
N ILE A 264 -19.51 2.48 0.67
CA ILE A 264 -19.96 1.14 1.08
C ILE A 264 -20.14 1.05 2.60
N ALA A 265 -19.05 1.12 3.37
CA ALA A 265 -19.07 0.93 4.83
C ALA A 265 -18.54 2.16 5.58
N GLY A 266 -19.35 2.79 6.43
CA GLY A 266 -19.00 4.06 7.07
C GLY A 266 -17.96 3.84 8.18
N ALA A 267 -18.43 3.29 9.29
CA ALA A 267 -17.63 2.92 10.46
C ALA A 267 -17.67 1.39 10.67
N ILE A 268 -16.51 0.74 10.67
CA ILE A 268 -16.37 -0.64 11.11
C ILE A 268 -16.18 -0.63 12.63
N VAL A 269 -17.12 -1.25 13.35
CA VAL A 269 -17.21 -1.21 14.81
C VAL A 269 -17.22 -2.62 15.39
N THR A 270 -16.84 -2.74 16.67
CA THR A 270 -16.95 -3.98 17.45
C THR A 270 -17.86 -3.80 18.66
N SER A 271 -18.52 -4.89 19.08
CA SER A 271 -19.36 -4.92 20.27
C SER A 271 -19.05 -6.18 21.11
N GLY A 272 -18.35 -6.01 22.22
CA GLY A 272 -17.92 -7.10 23.11
C GLY A 272 -16.50 -7.59 22.82
N SER A 273 -16.13 -8.72 23.43
CA SER A 273 -14.75 -9.25 23.44
C SER A 273 -14.37 -10.16 22.26
N GLY A 274 -15.27 -10.37 21.29
CA GLY A 274 -15.02 -11.27 20.16
C GLY A 274 -14.31 -10.57 19.01
N GLN A 275 -13.17 -11.11 18.56
CA GLN A 275 -12.25 -10.47 17.61
C GLN A 275 -12.58 -10.66 16.11
N ASP A 276 -13.68 -11.33 15.76
CA ASP A 276 -13.98 -11.70 14.37
C ASP A 276 -13.97 -10.48 13.41
N PRO A 277 -13.31 -10.59 12.24
CA PRO A 277 -13.11 -9.47 11.33
C PRO A 277 -14.36 -9.14 10.49
N THR A 278 -14.43 -7.90 10.02
CA THR A 278 -15.29 -7.55 8.88
C THR A 278 -14.53 -7.79 7.57
N PHE A 279 -15.20 -8.39 6.58
CA PHE A 279 -14.61 -8.75 5.29
C PHE A 279 -15.32 -8.05 4.14
N ILE A 280 -14.57 -7.35 3.28
CA ILE A 280 -15.09 -6.70 2.07
C ILE A 280 -14.30 -7.20 0.86
N LYS A 281 -14.98 -7.77 -0.14
CA LYS A 281 -14.29 -8.36 -1.30
C LYS A 281 -14.96 -8.10 -2.64
N GLY A 282 -14.18 -7.94 -3.69
CA GLY A 282 -14.67 -7.79 -5.07
C GLY A 282 -15.52 -6.54 -5.29
N CYS A 283 -15.58 -5.64 -4.30
CA CYS A 283 -16.46 -4.49 -4.31
C CYS A 283 -15.85 -3.37 -5.15
N THR A 284 -16.70 -2.68 -5.91
CA THR A 284 -16.30 -1.58 -6.79
C THR A 284 -17.05 -0.30 -6.43
N VAL A 285 -16.35 0.83 -6.38
CA VAL A 285 -16.96 2.16 -6.30
C VAL A 285 -16.50 2.93 -7.52
N LYS A 286 -17.42 3.54 -8.27
CA LYS A 286 -17.04 4.27 -9.50
C LYS A 286 -17.84 5.51 -9.83
N SER A 287 -17.19 6.47 -10.49
CA SER A 287 -17.78 7.74 -10.95
C SER A 287 -18.55 8.47 -9.85
N SER A 288 -18.05 8.42 -8.61
CA SER A 288 -18.72 8.92 -7.40
C SER A 288 -17.89 9.99 -6.69
N THR A 289 -18.59 10.86 -5.95
CA THR A 289 -18.00 11.90 -5.09
C THR A 289 -18.27 11.54 -3.63
N ILE A 290 -17.20 11.42 -2.84
CA ILE A 290 -17.24 11.13 -1.40
C ILE A 290 -16.47 12.24 -0.70
N GLN A 291 -17.15 13.05 0.12
CA GLN A 291 -16.54 14.22 0.75
C GLN A 291 -16.96 14.43 2.21
N SER A 292 -16.05 14.93 3.04
CA SER A 292 -16.40 15.51 4.34
C SER A 292 -16.55 17.03 4.28
N GLN A 293 -17.38 17.56 5.19
CA GLN A 293 -17.50 18.99 5.48
C GLN A 293 -16.76 19.34 6.77
N GLY A 294 -16.11 20.51 6.79
CA GLY A 294 -15.26 20.94 7.91
C GLY A 294 -14.10 19.99 8.19
N ASP A 295 -13.73 19.87 9.46
CA ASP A 295 -12.53 19.15 9.94
C ASP A 295 -12.75 17.63 10.11
N GLY A 296 -13.65 17.06 9.30
CA GLY A 296 -14.06 15.66 9.35
C GLY A 296 -12.95 14.63 9.07
N MET A 297 -12.99 13.50 9.79
CA MET A 297 -11.94 12.47 9.78
C MET A 297 -12.41 11.11 9.25
N GLY A 298 -11.50 10.38 8.60
CA GLY A 298 -11.76 9.05 8.07
C GLY A 298 -12.69 9.07 6.87
N ILE A 299 -12.17 9.46 5.70
CA ILE A 299 -12.93 9.49 4.44
C ILE A 299 -12.30 8.48 3.48
N GLY A 300 -13.07 7.52 3.00
CA GLY A 300 -12.57 6.52 2.05
C GLY A 300 -13.57 6.16 0.97
N GLY A 301 -13.11 5.70 -0.19
CA GLY A 301 -14.02 5.26 -1.26
C GLY A 301 -14.90 4.08 -0.80
N ILE A 302 -14.33 3.10 -0.10
CA ILE A 302 -15.01 1.87 0.32
C ILE A 302 -15.30 1.86 1.82
N VAL A 303 -14.31 2.22 2.65
CA VAL A 303 -14.42 2.26 4.12
C VAL A 303 -14.02 3.62 4.66
N GLY A 304 -14.85 4.23 5.49
CA GLY A 304 -14.55 5.54 6.10
C GLY A 304 -13.58 5.41 7.27
N SER A 305 -14.00 4.71 8.34
CA SER A 305 -13.25 4.54 9.58
C SER A 305 -13.32 3.11 10.14
N VAL A 306 -12.30 2.71 10.89
CA VAL A 306 -12.28 1.48 11.72
C VAL A 306 -12.04 1.86 13.17
N ASP A 307 -12.90 1.40 14.08
CA ASP A 307 -12.81 1.64 15.52
C ASP A 307 -11.59 0.94 16.16
N PRO A 308 -11.15 1.38 17.35
CA PRO A 308 -10.10 0.71 18.11
C PRO A 308 -10.36 -0.79 18.30
N ASN A 309 -9.28 -1.58 18.40
CA ASN A 309 -9.33 -3.04 18.64
C ASN A 309 -10.16 -3.85 17.61
N THR A 310 -10.46 -3.27 16.44
CA THR A 310 -11.29 -3.89 15.41
C THR A 310 -10.43 -4.42 14.25
N LYS A 311 -10.84 -5.55 13.65
CA LYS A 311 -10.17 -6.16 12.49
C LYS A 311 -10.95 -5.91 11.20
N LEU A 312 -10.25 -5.46 10.16
CA LEU A 312 -10.81 -5.23 8.82
C LEU A 312 -9.93 -5.86 7.75
N TRP A 313 -10.56 -6.64 6.86
CA TRP A 313 -9.92 -7.25 5.70
C TRP A 313 -10.63 -6.78 4.41
N ILE A 314 -9.87 -6.22 3.47
CA ILE A 314 -10.34 -5.80 2.15
C ILE A 314 -9.57 -6.57 1.07
N ASP A 315 -10.25 -7.27 0.16
CA ASP A 315 -9.60 -8.01 -0.94
C ASP A 315 -10.19 -7.67 -2.32
N SER A 316 -9.34 -7.61 -3.34
CA SER A 316 -9.75 -7.54 -4.75
C SER A 316 -10.75 -6.41 -5.06
N CYS A 317 -10.67 -5.29 -4.34
CA CYS A 317 -11.62 -4.19 -4.44
C CYS A 317 -11.09 -3.07 -5.35
N LYS A 318 -12.00 -2.31 -5.97
CA LYS A 318 -11.67 -1.25 -6.92
C LYS A 318 -12.37 0.08 -6.61
N VAL A 319 -11.60 1.16 -6.69
CA VAL A 319 -12.07 2.54 -6.69
C VAL A 319 -11.66 3.14 -8.04
N ASP A 320 -12.63 3.48 -8.88
CA ASP A 320 -12.42 3.86 -10.29
C ASP A 320 -13.10 5.18 -10.63
N ASP A 321 -12.36 6.19 -11.10
CA ASP A 321 -12.97 7.48 -11.53
C ASP A 321 -13.73 8.20 -10.40
N ASN A 322 -13.21 8.19 -9.16
CA ASN A 322 -13.86 8.84 -8.01
C ASN A 322 -13.11 10.07 -7.50
N THR A 323 -13.83 10.97 -6.85
CA THR A 323 -13.28 12.07 -6.06
C THR A 323 -13.51 11.78 -4.58
N VAL A 324 -12.42 11.65 -3.81
CA VAL A 324 -12.46 11.37 -2.36
C VAL A 324 -11.73 12.49 -1.62
N GLN A 325 -12.44 13.29 -0.84
CA GLN A 325 -11.90 14.53 -0.25
C GLN A 325 -12.30 14.70 1.23
N GLY A 326 -11.41 15.21 2.06
CA GLY A 326 -11.72 15.48 3.47
C GLY A 326 -10.55 16.05 4.25
N ALA A 327 -10.71 16.24 5.56
CA ALA A 327 -9.70 16.97 6.34
C ALA A 327 -8.51 16.10 6.75
N ILE A 328 -8.79 14.93 7.34
CA ILE A 328 -7.80 14.05 7.98
C ILE A 328 -8.09 12.59 7.64
N ALA A 329 -7.04 11.82 7.34
CA ALA A 329 -7.11 10.39 7.02
C ALA A 329 -8.06 10.13 5.85
N VAL A 330 -7.64 10.57 4.66
CA VAL A 330 -8.38 10.45 3.40
C VAL A 330 -7.68 9.42 2.52
N GLY A 331 -8.36 8.33 2.21
CA GLY A 331 -7.81 7.24 1.42
C GLY A 331 -8.65 6.89 0.21
N GLY A 332 -8.01 6.42 -0.88
CA GLY A 332 -8.77 5.92 -2.02
C GLY A 332 -9.75 4.81 -1.64
N ILE A 333 -9.31 3.84 -0.83
CA ILE A 333 -10.12 2.69 -0.39
C ILE A 333 -10.57 2.84 1.07
N LEU A 334 -9.63 3.09 1.99
CA LEU A 334 -9.87 3.21 3.42
C LEU A 334 -9.40 4.59 3.92
N GLY A 335 -10.28 5.33 4.60
CA GLY A 335 -9.92 6.59 5.25
C GLY A 335 -8.97 6.41 6.43
N GLY A 336 -9.49 5.98 7.58
CA GLY A 336 -8.74 5.86 8.83
C GLY A 336 -8.98 4.53 9.57
N ALA A 337 -7.96 4.01 10.25
CA ALA A 337 -8.11 2.93 11.23
C ALA A 337 -7.40 3.28 12.54
N ASN A 338 -8.13 3.22 13.65
CA ASN A 338 -7.71 3.76 14.94
C ASN A 338 -6.74 2.85 15.71
N VAL A 339 -6.27 3.32 16.87
CA VAL A 339 -5.33 2.65 17.77
C VAL A 339 -5.75 1.19 18.07
N LEU A 340 -4.79 0.26 18.00
CA LEU A 340 -4.96 -1.20 18.17
C LEU A 340 -5.88 -1.87 17.13
N SER A 341 -6.31 -1.17 16.07
CA SER A 341 -6.98 -1.82 14.94
C SER A 341 -5.98 -2.59 14.07
N THR A 342 -6.43 -3.70 13.47
CA THR A 342 -5.64 -4.49 12.53
C THR A 342 -6.31 -4.48 11.16
N THR A 343 -5.64 -3.88 10.17
CA THR A 343 -6.17 -3.75 8.81
C THR A 343 -5.29 -4.48 7.80
N GLN A 344 -5.91 -5.31 6.96
CA GLN A 344 -5.26 -5.92 5.80
C GLN A 344 -5.98 -5.51 4.52
N ILE A 345 -5.23 -5.07 3.51
CA ILE A 345 -5.75 -4.76 2.17
C ILE A 345 -4.93 -5.51 1.12
N THR A 346 -5.58 -6.35 0.31
CA THR A 346 -4.94 -7.19 -0.70
C THR A 346 -5.52 -6.94 -2.09
N ASN A 347 -4.67 -7.03 -3.13
CA ASN A 347 -5.06 -7.10 -4.54
C ASN A 347 -6.03 -5.98 -5.01
N SER A 348 -5.97 -4.81 -4.35
CA SER A 348 -6.96 -3.75 -4.52
C SER A 348 -6.38 -2.53 -5.24
N SER A 349 -7.23 -1.73 -5.89
CA SER A 349 -6.76 -0.62 -6.73
C SER A 349 -7.59 0.66 -6.64
N ASN A 350 -6.90 1.79 -6.77
CA ASN A 350 -7.50 3.11 -6.98
C ASN A 350 -7.01 3.66 -8.32
N GLU A 351 -7.92 3.96 -9.24
CA GLU A 351 -7.60 4.36 -10.61
C GLU A 351 -8.43 5.56 -11.09
N LYS A 352 -7.83 6.42 -11.93
CA LYS A 352 -8.50 7.52 -12.65
C LYS A 352 -9.18 8.58 -11.77
N GLY A 353 -8.97 8.57 -10.46
CA GLY A 353 -9.61 9.47 -9.50
C GLY A 353 -8.68 10.53 -8.90
N LYS A 354 -9.22 11.26 -7.91
CA LYS A 354 -8.50 12.18 -7.02
C LYS A 354 -8.72 11.78 -5.56
N VAL A 355 -7.66 11.79 -4.76
CA VAL A 355 -7.72 11.72 -3.29
C VAL A 355 -7.09 12.98 -2.72
N GLU A 356 -7.82 13.70 -1.86
CA GLU A 356 -7.34 14.96 -1.27
C GLU A 356 -7.56 15.01 0.25
N ALA A 357 -6.48 15.16 1.02
CA ALA A 357 -6.56 15.53 2.43
C ALA A 357 -6.22 17.02 2.61
N TYR A 358 -7.15 17.79 3.19
CA TYR A 358 -6.96 19.23 3.41
C TYR A 358 -5.81 19.51 4.38
N TYR A 359 -5.59 18.64 5.37
CA TYR A 359 -4.54 18.79 6.37
C TYR A 359 -3.58 17.59 6.44
N MET A 360 -4.07 16.36 6.68
CA MET A 360 -3.22 15.24 7.11
C MET A 360 -3.62 13.89 6.50
N ASN A 361 -2.63 13.04 6.20
CA ASN A 361 -2.80 11.64 5.85
C ASN A 361 -3.67 11.40 4.60
N ALA A 362 -3.17 11.84 3.44
CA ALA A 362 -3.72 11.51 2.13
C ALA A 362 -3.05 10.25 1.57
N GLY A 363 -3.82 9.24 1.17
CA GLY A 363 -3.28 7.99 0.64
C GLY A 363 -4.03 7.41 -0.56
N GLY A 364 -3.32 6.91 -1.56
CA GLY A 364 -3.97 6.30 -2.73
C GLY A 364 -4.81 5.06 -2.42
N ILE A 365 -4.49 4.32 -1.36
CA ILE A 365 -5.27 3.17 -0.88
C ILE A 365 -5.74 3.40 0.57
N VAL A 366 -4.84 3.79 1.48
CA VAL A 366 -5.13 4.01 2.91
C VAL A 366 -4.73 5.42 3.34
N GLY A 367 -5.63 6.20 3.93
CA GLY A 367 -5.27 7.49 4.54
C GLY A 367 -4.37 7.28 5.75
N TYR A 368 -4.90 6.67 6.82
CA TYR A 368 -4.14 6.26 8.01
C TYR A 368 -4.60 4.88 8.52
N ALA A 369 -3.68 4.06 9.06
CA ALA A 369 -4.04 2.89 9.86
C ALA A 369 -2.94 2.53 10.86
N ASP A 370 -3.33 2.02 12.04
CA ASP A 370 -2.40 1.68 13.12
C ASP A 370 -1.57 0.41 12.81
N SER A 371 -2.14 -0.80 12.91
CA SER A 371 -1.47 -2.02 12.39
C SER A 371 -1.93 -2.31 10.97
N LEU A 372 -1.03 -2.17 9.99
CA LEU A 372 -1.39 -2.13 8.57
C LEU A 372 -0.59 -3.11 7.68
N TYR A 373 -1.31 -3.90 6.89
CA TYR A 373 -0.73 -4.84 5.91
C TYR A 373 -1.30 -4.55 4.51
N VAL A 374 -0.49 -4.10 3.55
CA VAL A 374 -0.94 -3.75 2.19
C VAL A 374 -0.16 -4.52 1.14
N TYR A 375 -0.83 -5.43 0.43
CA TYR A 375 -0.21 -6.34 -0.54
C TYR A 375 -0.86 -6.26 -1.91
N LEU A 376 -0.05 -6.34 -2.98
CA LEU A 376 -0.49 -6.34 -4.39
C LEU A 376 -1.37 -5.13 -4.78
N CYS A 377 -1.33 -4.04 -4.03
CA CYS A 377 -2.21 -2.89 -4.26
C CYS A 377 -1.60 -1.89 -5.25
N THR A 378 -2.44 -1.27 -6.08
CA THR A 378 -2.01 -0.32 -7.12
C THR A 378 -2.77 1.00 -7.05
N ASN A 379 -2.06 2.12 -6.98
CA ASN A 379 -2.64 3.45 -7.17
C ASN A 379 -2.24 4.05 -8.53
N LYS A 380 -3.22 4.56 -9.26
CA LYS A 380 -3.06 5.37 -10.48
C LYS A 380 -3.78 6.72 -10.39
N SER A 381 -4.37 7.02 -9.23
CA SER A 381 -5.11 8.26 -8.96
C SER A 381 -4.19 9.37 -8.42
N GLN A 382 -4.57 10.62 -8.63
CA GLN A 382 -3.83 11.79 -8.15
C GLN A 382 -4.05 11.99 -6.65
N ILE A 383 -2.95 12.12 -5.89
CA ILE A 383 -2.97 12.26 -4.43
C ILE A 383 -2.47 13.66 -4.05
N GLU A 384 -3.26 14.37 -3.25
CA GLU A 384 -2.96 15.70 -2.73
C GLU A 384 -3.12 15.73 -1.20
N GLY A 385 -2.13 16.27 -0.48
CA GLY A 385 -2.14 16.36 0.98
C GLY A 385 -1.68 17.72 1.50
N GLY A 386 -2.38 18.24 2.51
CA GLY A 386 -2.09 19.56 3.06
C GLY A 386 -2.41 20.68 2.07
N THR A 387 -3.58 20.62 1.42
CA THR A 387 -4.02 21.62 0.44
C THR A 387 -4.52 22.92 1.06
N HIS A 388 -4.87 22.90 2.36
CA HIS A 388 -5.44 24.06 3.06
C HIS A 388 -4.45 24.69 4.05
N SER A 389 -4.57 26.01 4.22
CA SER A 389 -3.76 26.78 5.17
C SER A 389 -4.31 26.64 6.59
N HIS A 390 -3.45 26.26 7.53
CA HIS A 390 -3.85 25.96 8.90
C HIS A 390 -4.05 27.22 9.76
N LYS A 391 -4.96 27.16 10.75
CA LYS A 391 -5.04 28.17 11.83
C LYS A 391 -4.03 27.78 12.92
N PRO A 392 -3.16 28.69 13.40
CA PRO A 392 -1.96 28.32 14.17
C PRO A 392 -2.16 27.64 15.54
N ASP A 393 -3.39 27.39 15.98
CA ASP A 393 -3.73 27.22 17.39
C ASP A 393 -4.06 25.77 17.81
N GLN A 394 -4.31 24.85 16.86
CA GLN A 394 -4.68 23.45 17.15
C GLN A 394 -4.19 22.47 16.08
N LEU A 395 -3.28 21.55 16.43
CA LEU A 395 -2.57 20.57 15.55
C LEU A 395 -1.39 21.15 14.74
N SER A 396 -0.29 21.42 15.46
CA SER A 396 1.04 21.54 14.86
C SER A 396 1.49 20.21 14.20
N GLY A 397 1.24 20.09 12.90
CA GLY A 397 2.06 19.38 11.90
C GLY A 397 2.37 17.87 12.06
N PHE A 398 1.56 17.01 11.44
CA PHE A 398 2.04 15.71 10.92
C PHE A 398 1.43 15.48 9.54
N MET A 399 2.13 15.91 8.50
CA MET A 399 1.64 15.73 7.13
C MET A 399 2.29 14.49 6.54
N GLY A 400 1.46 13.50 6.24
CA GLY A 400 1.78 12.30 5.48
C GLY A 400 0.99 12.30 4.18
N THR A 401 1.66 12.18 3.04
CA THR A 401 1.04 12.08 1.72
C THR A 401 1.68 10.91 0.96
N GLY A 402 0.92 9.85 0.72
CA GLY A 402 1.44 8.61 0.15
C GLY A 402 0.71 8.17 -1.12
N GLY A 403 1.48 7.69 -2.11
CA GLY A 403 0.88 7.04 -3.28
C GLY A 403 0.06 5.79 -2.94
N ILE A 404 0.38 5.09 -1.84
CA ILE A 404 -0.41 3.95 -1.32
C ILE A 404 -0.97 4.24 0.08
N VAL A 405 -0.12 4.69 1.02
CA VAL A 405 -0.46 4.89 2.44
C VAL A 405 -0.09 6.31 2.89
N GLY A 406 -1.05 7.12 3.34
CA GLY A 406 -0.77 8.48 3.83
C GLY A 406 0.15 8.48 5.05
N GLY A 407 -0.22 7.72 6.08
CA GLY A 407 0.65 7.39 7.21
C GLY A 407 0.21 6.13 7.94
N SER A 408 1.03 5.65 8.87
CA SER A 408 0.69 4.45 9.65
C SER A 408 1.32 4.38 11.04
N GLY A 409 0.77 3.47 11.85
CA GLY A 409 1.50 2.76 12.89
C GLY A 409 2.51 1.78 12.27
N ILE A 410 2.57 0.57 12.83
CA ILE A 410 3.40 -0.51 12.28
C ILE A 410 2.84 -0.96 10.93
N SER A 411 3.67 -1.00 9.88
CA SER A 411 3.21 -1.47 8.57
C SER A 411 4.14 -2.39 7.78
N SER A 412 3.52 -3.25 6.97
CA SER A 412 4.16 -4.10 5.97
C SER A 412 3.51 -3.84 4.61
N ILE A 413 4.27 -3.26 3.69
CA ILE A 413 3.82 -2.90 2.34
C ILE A 413 4.64 -3.70 1.33
N ILE A 414 3.99 -4.62 0.62
CA ILE A 414 4.68 -5.59 -0.25
C ILE A 414 4.03 -5.64 -1.63
N THR A 415 4.82 -5.73 -2.71
CA THR A 415 4.32 -5.84 -4.11
C THR A 415 3.35 -4.73 -4.54
N CYS A 416 3.44 -3.55 -3.91
CA CYS A 416 2.59 -2.42 -4.22
C CYS A 416 3.21 -1.49 -5.27
N ARG A 417 2.35 -0.85 -6.07
CA ARG A 417 2.78 0.05 -7.15
C ARG A 417 2.01 1.37 -7.15
N ASN A 418 2.74 2.47 -7.16
CA ASN A 418 2.17 3.79 -7.44
C ASN A 418 2.57 4.28 -8.83
N GLU A 419 1.58 4.64 -9.64
CA GLU A 419 1.74 5.28 -10.95
C GLU A 419 1.12 6.70 -10.96
N GLY A 420 0.27 7.03 -9.98
CA GLY A 420 -0.35 8.34 -9.80
C GLY A 420 0.60 9.39 -9.21
N SER A 421 0.41 10.67 -9.54
CA SER A 421 1.21 11.75 -8.96
C SER A 421 0.85 12.02 -7.49
N VAL A 422 1.86 12.28 -6.66
CA VAL A 422 1.73 12.53 -5.22
C VAL A 422 2.28 13.93 -4.90
N ASN A 423 1.43 14.81 -4.36
CA ASN A 423 1.79 16.18 -4.02
C ASN A 423 1.41 16.46 -2.55
N GLY A 424 2.39 16.84 -1.72
CA GLY A 424 2.15 17.11 -0.30
C GLY A 424 2.98 18.27 0.24
N GLN A 425 2.87 18.56 1.53
CA GLN A 425 3.67 19.59 2.19
C GLN A 425 4.93 18.99 2.84
N ARG A 426 4.74 18.13 3.83
CA ARG A 426 5.79 17.33 4.50
C ARG A 426 5.45 15.84 4.33
N GLY A 427 6.44 14.97 4.53
CA GLY A 427 6.24 13.52 4.65
C GLY A 427 5.59 12.94 3.41
N VAL A 428 6.21 13.17 2.25
CA VAL A 428 5.61 12.85 0.95
C VAL A 428 6.35 11.67 0.32
N GLY A 429 5.65 10.57 0.04
CA GLY A 429 6.25 9.36 -0.51
C GLY A 429 5.45 8.73 -1.64
N GLY A 430 6.13 8.13 -2.61
CA GLY A 430 5.47 7.38 -3.67
C GLY A 430 4.74 6.12 -3.18
N ILE A 431 5.10 5.56 -2.03
CA ILE A 431 4.43 4.43 -1.39
C ILE A 431 3.81 4.85 -0.06
N ILE A 432 4.61 5.33 0.91
CA ILE A 432 4.15 5.78 2.22
C ILE A 432 4.58 7.22 2.52
N GLY A 433 3.68 8.04 3.06
CA GLY A 433 3.99 9.42 3.42
C GLY A 433 4.87 9.55 4.66
N SER A 434 4.25 9.42 5.84
CA SER A 434 4.91 9.63 7.14
C SER A 434 4.48 8.61 8.19
N THR A 435 5.40 8.11 9.01
CA THR A 435 5.09 7.33 10.23
C THR A 435 5.39 8.09 11.52
N LEU A 436 5.56 9.41 11.44
CA LEU A 436 5.91 10.27 12.57
C LEU A 436 4.79 10.35 13.61
N VAL A 437 5.12 10.08 14.87
CA VAL A 437 4.22 10.05 16.04
C VAL A 437 4.28 11.37 16.83
N ILE A 438 5.49 11.90 17.06
CA ILE A 438 5.72 13.14 17.83
C ILE A 438 6.81 13.97 17.14
N LEU A 439 6.50 15.21 16.76
CA LEU A 439 7.40 16.15 16.09
C LEU A 439 8.67 16.43 16.90
N ASN A 440 8.49 16.88 18.15
CA ASN A 440 9.56 17.46 18.97
C ASN A 440 10.60 16.44 19.42
N SER A 441 10.24 15.14 19.41
CA SER A 441 11.11 14.01 19.71
C SER A 441 11.32 13.11 18.49
N ALA A 442 11.06 13.61 17.27
CA ALA A 442 11.21 12.91 15.98
C ALA A 442 11.03 11.38 16.08
N THR A 443 9.90 10.96 16.65
CA THR A 443 9.62 9.57 17.03
C THR A 443 8.74 8.96 15.94
N TYR A 444 9.12 7.81 15.39
CA TYR A 444 8.46 7.21 14.22
C TYR A 444 8.01 5.78 14.51
N ASN A 445 6.94 5.34 13.85
CA ASN A 445 6.60 3.93 13.79
C ASN A 445 7.40 3.22 12.69
N ASN A 446 7.54 1.91 12.86
CA ASN A 446 8.30 1.06 11.95
C ASN A 446 7.50 0.67 10.70
N THR A 447 8.17 0.64 9.55
CA THR A 447 7.60 0.15 8.30
C THR A 447 8.59 -0.75 7.54
N PHE A 448 8.05 -1.74 6.83
CA PHE A 448 8.77 -2.52 5.82
C PHE A 448 8.17 -2.27 4.43
N ILE A 449 9.03 -1.93 3.46
CA ILE A 449 8.71 -1.83 2.04
C ILE A 449 9.50 -2.89 1.27
N GLY A 450 8.80 -3.93 0.81
CA GLY A 450 9.37 -5.03 0.03
C GLY A 450 8.81 -5.08 -1.38
N TYR A 451 9.67 -5.18 -2.40
CA TYR A 451 9.22 -5.33 -3.79
C TYR A 451 8.19 -4.28 -4.21
N CYS A 452 8.41 -3.01 -3.90
CA CYS A 452 7.50 -1.94 -4.26
C CYS A 452 8.08 -1.05 -5.36
N SER A 453 7.19 -0.40 -6.12
CA SER A 453 7.60 0.44 -7.26
C SER A 453 6.83 1.77 -7.29
N ASN A 454 7.55 2.86 -7.47
CA ASN A 454 6.96 4.17 -7.75
C ASN A 454 7.35 4.67 -9.15
N LYS A 455 6.35 4.90 -10.00
CA LYS A 455 6.48 5.61 -11.29
C LYS A 455 5.89 7.02 -11.23
N GLY A 456 5.00 7.27 -10.27
CA GLY A 456 4.36 8.57 -10.07
C GLY A 456 5.36 9.65 -9.66
N ARG A 457 5.16 10.87 -10.15
CA ARG A 457 5.95 12.02 -9.69
C ARG A 457 5.60 12.35 -8.24
N VAL A 458 6.63 12.60 -7.41
CA VAL A 458 6.49 12.95 -5.99
C VAL A 458 7.01 14.37 -5.78
N ASN A 459 6.16 15.28 -5.30
CA ASN A 459 6.53 16.66 -4.99
C ASN A 459 6.13 17.03 -3.55
N GLY A 460 6.99 17.74 -2.84
CA GLY A 460 6.61 18.40 -1.60
C GLY A 460 7.60 19.47 -1.16
N LYS A 461 7.47 19.96 0.07
CA LYS A 461 8.43 20.92 0.67
C LYS A 461 9.46 20.20 1.54
N GLU A 462 9.01 19.29 2.41
CA GLU A 462 9.87 18.64 3.39
C GLU A 462 9.73 17.11 3.33
N ASN A 463 10.82 16.40 3.58
CA ASN A 463 10.88 14.94 3.71
C ASN A 463 10.16 14.23 2.56
N VAL A 464 10.70 14.39 1.35
CA VAL A 464 10.12 13.88 0.09
C VAL A 464 10.93 12.69 -0.41
N GLY A 465 10.32 11.51 -0.50
CA GLY A 465 10.98 10.30 -0.99
C GLY A 465 10.28 9.64 -2.17
N GLY A 466 11.04 8.99 -3.04
CA GLY A 466 10.44 8.21 -4.14
C GLY A 466 9.58 7.04 -3.67
N LEU A 467 9.89 6.44 -2.50
CA LEU A 467 9.05 5.44 -1.84
C LEU A 467 8.48 5.93 -0.50
N CYS A 468 9.29 6.54 0.35
CA CYS A 468 8.92 6.92 1.71
C CYS A 468 9.29 8.37 2.05
N GLY A 469 8.36 9.18 2.55
CA GLY A 469 8.68 10.55 2.97
C GLY A 469 9.57 10.59 4.22
N GLU A 470 9.02 10.16 5.35
CA GLU A 470 9.75 10.02 6.62
C GLU A 470 9.25 8.80 7.43
N ALA A 471 10.17 7.91 7.83
CA ALA A 471 9.88 6.77 8.69
C ALA A 471 11.15 6.17 9.30
N GLN A 472 10.99 5.32 10.32
CA GLN A 472 11.93 4.23 10.56
C GLN A 472 11.60 3.12 9.54
N LEU A 473 12.53 2.85 8.60
CA LEU A 473 12.22 2.09 7.37
C LEU A 473 13.18 0.94 7.05
N GLY A 474 12.62 -0.25 6.81
CA GLY A 474 13.26 -1.34 6.09
C GLY A 474 12.85 -1.33 4.62
N THR A 475 13.79 -1.30 3.68
CA THR A 475 13.49 -1.34 2.23
C THR A 475 14.28 -2.45 1.53
N TYR A 476 13.59 -3.27 0.74
CA TYR A 476 14.21 -4.37 -0.01
C TYR A 476 13.63 -4.53 -1.43
N LYS A 477 14.50 -4.81 -2.41
CA LYS A 477 14.15 -5.09 -3.82
C LYS A 477 13.12 -4.13 -4.43
N SER A 478 13.19 -2.86 -4.06
CA SER A 478 12.22 -1.84 -4.47
C SER A 478 12.87 -0.79 -5.37
N TYR A 479 12.08 -0.03 -6.12
CA TYR A 479 12.63 1.01 -6.99
C TYR A 479 11.73 2.22 -7.22
N ASN A 480 12.36 3.35 -7.52
CA ASN A 480 11.70 4.59 -7.90
C ASN A 480 12.10 5.01 -9.33
N GLU A 481 11.14 5.08 -10.26
CA GLU A 481 11.27 5.74 -11.57
C GLU A 481 10.74 7.19 -11.54
N GLY A 482 9.87 7.52 -10.60
CA GLY A 482 9.24 8.83 -10.48
C GLY A 482 10.24 9.96 -10.19
N LYS A 483 10.04 11.13 -10.79
CA LYS A 483 10.80 12.33 -10.39
C LYS A 483 10.42 12.72 -8.96
N VAL A 484 11.41 13.01 -8.13
CA VAL A 484 11.26 13.46 -6.73
C VAL A 484 11.68 14.92 -6.63
N THR A 485 10.89 15.78 -5.98
CA THR A 485 11.18 17.21 -5.82
C THR A 485 10.83 17.68 -4.41
N ALA A 486 11.80 18.22 -3.68
CA ALA A 486 11.59 18.93 -2.41
C ALA A 486 11.92 20.43 -2.55
N ASP A 487 10.93 21.29 -2.36
CA ASP A 487 11.09 22.75 -2.40
C ASP A 487 11.75 23.32 -1.13
N GLY A 488 11.95 22.49 -0.10
CA GLY A 488 12.64 22.79 1.14
C GLY A 488 13.78 21.79 1.42
N TYR A 489 13.71 21.12 2.58
CA TYR A 489 14.88 20.46 3.17
C TYR A 489 15.34 19.19 2.43
N TYR A 490 14.66 18.05 2.65
CA TYR A 490 15.20 16.74 2.29
C TYR A 490 14.45 16.09 1.12
N ALA A 491 15.18 15.72 0.06
CA ALA A 491 14.71 14.81 -0.98
C ALA A 491 15.61 13.58 -1.10
N GLY A 492 15.01 12.40 -1.19
CA GLY A 492 15.72 11.18 -1.56
C GLY A 492 15.01 10.40 -2.65
N GLY A 493 15.78 9.76 -3.53
CA GLY A 493 15.21 8.90 -4.57
C GLY A 493 14.41 7.72 -4.00
N ILE A 494 14.67 7.30 -2.75
CA ILE A 494 13.90 6.29 -2.03
C ILE A 494 13.27 6.84 -0.75
N ILE A 495 14.05 7.45 0.14
CA ILE A 495 13.57 8.01 1.43
C ILE A 495 13.88 9.50 1.52
N GLY A 496 12.92 10.34 1.90
CA GLY A 496 13.16 11.76 2.17
C GLY A 496 14.15 11.96 3.32
N ALA A 497 13.73 11.63 4.54
CA ALA A 497 14.58 11.66 5.73
C ALA A 497 14.28 10.45 6.63
N THR A 498 15.30 9.92 7.32
CA THR A 498 15.11 8.84 8.29
C THR A 498 16.16 8.88 9.40
N PRO A 499 15.76 8.73 10.69
CA PRO A 499 16.72 8.62 11.77
C PRO A 499 17.39 7.23 11.82
N LEU A 500 16.74 6.21 11.24
CA LEU A 500 17.23 4.84 11.24
C LEU A 500 16.58 4.03 10.10
N SER A 501 17.40 3.51 9.18
CA SER A 501 16.91 2.69 8.06
C SER A 501 17.90 1.62 7.61
N SER A 502 17.36 0.48 7.14
CA SER A 502 18.11 -0.49 6.35
C SER A 502 17.55 -0.52 4.93
N ILE A 503 18.37 -0.13 3.94
CA ILE A 503 18.02 -0.17 2.52
C ILE A 503 18.94 -1.17 1.83
N THR A 504 18.37 -2.19 1.21
CA THR A 504 19.16 -3.23 0.51
C THR A 504 18.62 -3.55 -0.88
N ASN A 505 19.52 -3.71 -1.85
CA ASN A 505 19.23 -4.09 -3.24
C ASN A 505 18.09 -3.25 -3.86
N THR A 506 18.09 -1.94 -3.59
CA THR A 506 17.04 -1.00 -3.98
C THR A 506 17.63 0.02 -4.96
N ILE A 507 16.84 0.46 -5.94
CA ILE A 507 17.35 1.27 -7.06
C ILE A 507 16.54 2.55 -7.26
N ASN A 508 17.21 3.70 -7.30
CA ASN A 508 16.62 4.93 -7.81
C ASN A 508 16.96 5.14 -9.29
N PHE A 509 15.94 5.22 -10.13
CA PHE A 509 16.02 5.55 -11.56
C PHE A 509 15.55 6.99 -11.86
N GLY A 510 14.79 7.60 -10.96
CA GLY A 510 14.15 8.91 -11.12
C GLY A 510 15.05 10.08 -10.69
N THR A 511 14.93 11.22 -11.37
CA THR A 511 15.65 12.46 -11.01
C THR A 511 15.24 12.95 -9.62
N VAL A 512 16.20 13.36 -8.80
CA VAL A 512 15.99 13.94 -7.48
C VAL A 512 16.46 15.40 -7.46
N SER A 513 15.65 16.29 -6.89
CA SER A 513 16.00 17.71 -6.71
C SER A 513 15.52 18.23 -5.36
N ALA A 514 16.40 18.85 -4.57
CA ALA A 514 16.06 19.47 -3.27
C ALA A 514 16.61 20.90 -3.13
N SER A 515 15.94 21.74 -2.33
CA SER A 515 16.44 23.08 -1.99
C SER A 515 17.50 23.11 -0.90
N ARG A 516 17.84 21.97 -0.26
CA ARG A 516 18.97 21.88 0.68
C ARG A 516 19.70 20.52 0.67
N PHE A 517 19.02 19.41 0.94
CA PHE A 517 19.61 18.07 1.07
C PHE A 517 19.01 17.11 0.02
N SER A 518 19.84 16.60 -0.89
CA SER A 518 19.40 15.78 -2.03
C SER A 518 20.27 14.52 -2.15
N GLY A 519 19.65 13.34 -2.17
CA GLY A 519 20.38 12.09 -2.38
C GLY A 519 19.69 11.07 -3.27
N GLY A 520 20.46 10.23 -3.96
CA GLY A 520 19.91 9.20 -4.84
C GLY A 520 19.12 8.11 -4.09
N MET A 521 19.51 7.77 -2.87
CA MET A 521 18.74 6.89 -1.99
C MET A 521 18.03 7.68 -0.90
N THR A 522 18.76 8.51 -0.15
CA THR A 522 18.23 9.23 1.03
C THR A 522 18.59 10.71 1.01
N GLY A 523 17.68 11.60 1.40
CA GLY A 523 18.04 13.00 1.65
C GLY A 523 18.91 13.12 2.90
N GLN A 524 18.48 12.44 3.98
CA GLN A 524 19.20 12.25 5.24
C GLN A 524 19.08 10.80 5.70
N ILE A 525 20.19 10.21 6.17
CA ILE A 525 20.21 8.94 6.93
C ILE A 525 21.16 9.04 8.13
N GLN A 526 20.58 9.02 9.33
CA GLN A 526 21.31 9.33 10.55
C GLN A 526 21.87 8.07 11.26
N SER A 527 21.39 6.88 10.92
CA SER A 527 21.95 5.57 11.34
C SER A 527 21.38 4.44 10.48
N GLY A 528 22.08 3.30 10.44
CA GLY A 528 21.60 2.08 9.80
C GLY A 528 22.55 1.50 8.75
N SER A 529 21.99 1.00 7.64
CA SER A 529 22.76 0.31 6.60
C SER A 529 22.27 0.55 5.18
N LEU A 530 23.21 0.76 4.26
CA LEU A 530 22.99 0.87 2.82
C LEU A 530 23.79 -0.22 2.09
N ALA A 531 23.12 -1.26 1.59
CA ALA A 531 23.78 -2.41 0.96
C ALA A 531 23.32 -2.64 -0.48
N LEU A 532 24.26 -2.88 -1.40
CA LEU A 532 23.97 -3.30 -2.79
C LEU A 532 23.10 -2.31 -3.60
N ASN A 533 22.92 -1.07 -3.13
CA ASN A 533 22.00 -0.09 -3.70
C ASN A 533 22.58 0.62 -4.93
N VAL A 534 21.70 1.12 -5.80
CA VAL A 534 22.12 1.77 -7.05
C VAL A 534 21.34 3.08 -7.26
N ASN A 535 22.07 4.16 -7.58
CA ASN A 535 21.49 5.37 -8.14
C ASN A 535 21.81 5.51 -9.63
N MET A 536 20.76 5.57 -10.45
CA MET A 536 20.74 5.87 -11.89
C MET A 536 19.94 7.15 -12.18
N GLY A 537 19.43 7.83 -11.16
CA GLY A 537 18.69 9.09 -11.27
C GLY A 537 19.61 10.29 -11.08
N LYS A 538 19.53 11.28 -11.98
CA LYS A 538 20.32 12.52 -11.84
C LYS A 538 19.96 13.22 -10.52
N ILE A 539 20.97 13.67 -9.78
CA ILE A 539 20.79 14.36 -8.49
C ILE A 539 21.13 15.83 -8.66
N SER A 540 20.28 16.70 -8.13
CA SER A 540 20.46 18.15 -8.18
C SER A 540 20.07 18.82 -6.86
N GLY A 541 20.68 19.96 -6.55
CA GLY A 541 20.33 20.74 -5.36
C GLY A 541 21.22 21.96 -5.14
N SER A 542 21.13 22.54 -3.95
CA SER A 542 21.88 23.74 -3.55
C SER A 542 23.06 23.45 -2.61
N THR A 543 22.85 22.70 -1.52
CA THR A 543 23.77 22.67 -0.37
C THR A 543 24.42 21.32 -0.12
N TYR A 544 23.68 20.25 0.15
CA TYR A 544 24.22 18.93 0.51
C TYR A 544 23.70 17.89 -0.47
N ILE A 545 24.59 17.32 -1.28
CA ILE A 545 24.20 16.59 -2.49
C ILE A 545 25.08 15.36 -2.64
N GLY A 546 24.48 14.17 -2.59
CA GLY A 546 25.22 12.92 -2.79
C GLY A 546 24.53 12.00 -3.78
N GLY A 547 25.30 11.26 -4.58
CA GLY A 547 24.74 10.22 -5.44
C GLY A 547 24.01 9.10 -4.66
N MET A 548 24.36 8.87 -3.39
CA MET A 548 23.68 7.93 -2.48
C MET A 548 22.90 8.66 -1.37
N ALA A 549 23.54 9.57 -0.63
CA ALA A 549 22.92 10.30 0.49
C ALA A 549 23.29 11.79 0.48
N GLY A 550 22.32 12.69 0.70
CA GLY A 550 22.58 14.12 0.82
C GLY A 550 23.48 14.42 2.03
N ILE A 551 23.04 13.96 3.19
CA ILE A 551 23.81 13.93 4.44
C ILE A 551 23.67 12.57 5.13
N ALA A 552 24.74 12.15 5.82
CA ALA A 552 24.75 10.98 6.69
C ALA A 552 25.51 11.26 8.00
N GLY A 553 25.31 10.40 9.00
CA GLY A 553 26.03 10.50 10.27
C GLY A 553 25.74 9.35 11.23
N GLY A 554 25.92 9.60 12.52
CA GLY A 554 25.69 8.66 13.62
C GLY A 554 26.39 7.32 13.39
N CYS A 555 25.61 6.25 13.20
CA CYS A 555 26.14 4.89 13.08
C CYS A 555 25.68 4.21 11.76
N LEU A 556 26.34 4.57 10.65
CA LEU A 556 26.04 4.08 9.30
C LEU A 556 27.08 3.08 8.78
N SER A 557 26.63 2.00 8.14
CA SER A 557 27.47 1.14 7.30
C SER A 557 26.97 1.13 5.84
N MET A 558 27.82 1.46 4.87
CA MET A 558 27.52 1.43 3.44
C MET A 558 28.44 0.43 2.73
N ASN A 559 27.89 -0.58 2.07
CA ASN A 559 28.68 -1.57 1.32
C ASN A 559 28.12 -1.83 -0.09
N TYR A 560 29.02 -2.00 -1.06
CA TYR A 560 28.71 -2.46 -2.43
C TYR A 560 27.69 -1.59 -3.17
N CYS A 561 27.62 -0.29 -2.84
CA CYS A 561 26.69 0.67 -3.42
C CYS A 561 27.28 1.39 -4.65
N ALA A 562 26.44 1.79 -5.59
CA ALA A 562 26.87 2.40 -6.85
C ALA A 562 26.07 3.65 -7.22
N ASN A 563 26.75 4.80 -7.37
CA ASN A 563 26.20 5.95 -8.07
C ASN A 563 26.68 5.98 -9.52
N LEU A 564 25.76 5.92 -10.47
CA LEU A 564 26.05 5.92 -11.90
C LEU A 564 25.39 7.12 -12.62
N ALA A 565 24.93 8.12 -11.86
CA ALA A 565 24.23 9.30 -12.37
C ALA A 565 24.92 10.62 -11.99
N ASP A 566 24.84 11.60 -12.89
CA ASP A 566 25.38 12.95 -12.68
C ASP A 566 24.82 13.61 -11.41
N VAL A 567 25.69 14.30 -10.68
CA VAL A 567 25.39 15.04 -9.44
C VAL A 567 25.76 16.51 -9.65
N GLU A 568 24.82 17.45 -9.46
CA GLU A 568 25.04 18.88 -9.72
C GLU A 568 24.51 19.82 -8.62
N GLY A 569 25.18 20.94 -8.41
CA GLY A 569 24.72 21.97 -7.46
C GLY A 569 25.76 23.00 -7.09
N ASN A 570 25.61 23.64 -5.91
CA ASN A 570 26.42 24.81 -5.50
C ASN A 570 27.17 24.65 -4.15
N GLY A 571 27.09 23.50 -3.47
CA GLY A 571 27.55 23.32 -2.08
C GLY A 571 28.54 22.17 -1.88
N TYR A 572 28.26 21.32 -0.90
CA TYR A 572 28.90 20.05 -0.57
C TYR A 572 28.36 18.95 -1.49
N ILE A 573 29.17 18.50 -2.45
CA ILE A 573 28.70 17.63 -3.54
C ILE A 573 29.60 16.42 -3.68
N ALA A 574 29.01 15.24 -3.76
CA ALA A 574 29.78 14.02 -3.96
C ALA A 574 29.08 12.89 -4.74
N GLY A 575 29.89 11.96 -5.23
CA GLY A 575 29.41 10.75 -5.87
C GLY A 575 28.67 9.79 -4.93
N LEU A 576 29.01 9.73 -3.65
CA LEU A 576 28.32 8.91 -2.64
C LEU A 576 27.58 9.77 -1.62
N ILE A 577 28.30 10.52 -0.79
CA ILE A 577 27.69 11.29 0.32
C ILE A 577 28.17 12.74 0.30
N GLY A 578 27.23 13.69 0.27
CA GLY A 578 27.55 15.13 0.26
C GLY A 578 28.28 15.55 1.55
N GLU A 579 27.74 15.18 2.70
CA GLU A 579 28.37 15.35 4.00
C GLU A 579 28.19 14.10 4.88
N VAL A 580 29.28 13.63 5.48
CA VAL A 580 29.26 12.71 6.62
C VAL A 580 29.60 13.54 7.85
N GLY A 581 28.62 13.78 8.72
CA GLY A 581 28.73 14.71 9.84
C GLY A 581 27.49 14.82 10.76
N ASP A 582 26.38 14.12 10.46
CA ASP A 582 25.09 14.24 11.17
C ASP A 582 25.07 13.47 12.52
N SER A 583 25.85 13.96 13.49
CA SER A 583 25.82 13.50 14.87
C SER A 583 24.55 13.96 15.59
N ARG A 584 24.04 13.13 16.52
CA ARG A 584 22.82 13.44 17.28
C ARG A 584 22.83 12.81 18.67
N GLU A 585 22.44 13.60 19.66
CA GLU A 585 22.04 13.11 20.98
C GLU A 585 20.63 12.49 20.93
N TRP A 586 20.47 11.27 21.41
CA TRP A 586 19.16 10.60 21.49
C TRP A 586 18.60 10.71 22.91
N THR A 587 17.40 11.24 23.03
CA THR A 587 16.69 11.27 24.32
C THR A 587 16.28 9.87 24.75
N GLU A 588 16.21 9.66 26.06
CA GLU A 588 15.75 8.42 26.68
C GLU A 588 14.37 7.92 26.17
N ALA A 589 13.49 8.84 25.74
CA ALA A 589 12.21 8.48 25.15
C ALA A 589 12.36 7.93 23.72
N GLU A 590 13.19 8.57 22.89
CA GLU A 590 13.49 8.13 21.52
C GLU A 590 14.20 6.78 21.51
N LYS A 591 15.20 6.58 22.39
CA LYS A 591 15.90 5.30 22.56
C LYS A 591 14.90 4.17 22.84
N ARG A 592 14.05 4.32 23.87
CA ARG A 592 13.03 3.32 24.23
C ARG A 592 12.06 3.05 23.08
N SER A 593 11.57 4.08 22.40
CA SER A 593 10.65 3.90 21.28
C SER A 593 11.27 3.10 20.13
N ALA A 594 12.52 3.40 19.74
CA ALA A 594 13.21 2.64 18.70
C ALA A 594 13.43 1.17 19.07
N ILE A 595 13.76 0.89 20.35
CA ILE A 595 13.91 -0.48 20.89
C ILE A 595 12.59 -1.25 20.78
N PHE A 596 11.50 -0.74 21.35
CA PHE A 596 10.21 -1.43 21.37
C PHE A 596 9.65 -1.64 19.96
N ALA A 597 9.67 -0.61 19.11
CA ALA A 597 9.18 -0.70 17.75
C ALA A 597 9.89 -1.79 16.93
N THR A 598 11.18 -2.05 17.19
CA THR A 598 11.96 -3.08 16.47
C THR A 598 11.53 -4.50 16.84
N ILE A 599 11.21 -4.73 18.12
CA ILE A 599 10.66 -6.00 18.61
C ILE A 599 9.27 -6.24 17.99
N GLU A 600 8.43 -5.21 17.98
CA GLU A 600 7.07 -5.28 17.41
C GLU A 600 7.07 -5.46 15.89
N LEU A 601 7.97 -4.82 15.14
CA LEU A 601 8.14 -5.04 13.70
C LEU A 601 8.54 -6.49 13.39
N GLY A 602 9.41 -7.09 14.20
CA GLY A 602 9.72 -8.50 14.09
C GLY A 602 8.46 -9.36 14.25
N LEU A 603 7.80 -9.26 15.41
CA LEU A 603 6.64 -10.08 15.78
C LEU A 603 5.47 -9.95 14.79
N SER A 604 5.16 -8.73 14.34
CA SER A 604 4.07 -8.44 13.41
C SER A 604 4.24 -9.13 12.05
N VAL A 605 5.44 -9.05 11.44
CA VAL A 605 5.67 -9.63 10.11
C VAL A 605 5.79 -11.16 10.17
N PHE A 606 6.29 -11.76 11.26
CA PHE A 606 6.35 -13.23 11.37
C PHE A 606 4.96 -13.87 11.44
N ASN A 607 3.96 -13.21 12.04
CA ASN A 607 2.59 -13.69 12.09
C ASN A 607 1.86 -13.71 10.74
N THR A 608 2.37 -13.03 9.70
CA THR A 608 1.70 -12.91 8.40
C THR A 608 2.18 -13.91 7.32
N VAL A 609 3.33 -14.58 7.52
CA VAL A 609 3.96 -15.39 6.46
C VAL A 609 3.67 -16.90 6.60
N VAL A 610 3.34 -17.41 7.80
CA VAL A 610 3.18 -18.88 8.03
C VAL A 610 1.73 -19.34 7.85
N GLY A 611 1.52 -20.38 7.05
CA GLY A 611 0.27 -21.14 6.94
C GLY A 611 0.41 -22.63 7.30
N ILE A 612 1.38 -23.00 8.15
CA ILE A 612 1.76 -24.40 8.47
C ILE A 612 2.10 -24.52 9.97
N ALA A 613 1.65 -25.60 10.63
CA ALA A 613 1.26 -25.56 12.04
C ALA A 613 2.25 -26.12 13.10
N ASP A 614 3.31 -26.86 12.74
CA ASP A 614 3.99 -27.76 13.70
C ASP A 614 5.32 -27.29 14.31
N ALA A 615 5.87 -26.12 13.95
CA ALA A 615 7.17 -25.66 14.47
C ALA A 615 7.09 -24.87 15.80
N GLY A 616 5.91 -24.39 16.20
CA GLY A 616 5.77 -23.42 17.31
C GLY A 616 5.85 -24.02 18.72
N THR A 617 5.60 -25.32 18.88
CA THR A 617 5.38 -25.96 20.20
C THR A 617 6.66 -26.13 21.02
N THR A 618 7.81 -26.33 20.39
CA THR A 618 9.09 -26.53 21.10
C THR A 618 9.71 -25.23 21.60
N ILE A 619 9.51 -24.12 20.88
CA ILE A 619 9.99 -22.78 21.28
C ILE A 619 9.20 -22.27 22.49
N LEU A 620 7.89 -22.53 22.50
CA LEU A 620 6.96 -22.07 23.52
C LEU A 620 7.33 -22.53 24.94
N ASN A 621 7.86 -23.75 25.09
CA ASN A 621 8.16 -24.35 26.40
C ASN A 621 9.44 -23.81 27.07
N ASN A 622 10.37 -23.22 26.31
CA ASN A 622 11.62 -22.68 26.86
C ASN A 622 11.58 -21.17 27.13
N LEU A 623 10.50 -20.47 26.73
CA LEU A 623 10.28 -19.04 27.02
C LEU A 623 9.62 -18.78 28.39
N ILE A 624 9.36 -19.83 29.17
CA ILE A 624 8.47 -19.77 30.33
C ILE A 624 9.24 -19.51 31.63
N THR A 625 9.42 -18.24 32.00
CA THR A 625 9.62 -17.87 33.44
C THR A 625 9.19 -16.45 33.85
N SER A 626 8.60 -15.66 32.95
CA SER A 626 7.87 -14.42 33.29
C SER A 626 6.78 -14.11 32.24
N HIS A 627 6.00 -15.14 31.89
CA HIS A 627 5.27 -15.24 30.61
C HIS A 627 3.80 -14.77 30.63
N ASP A 628 3.21 -14.47 31.80
CA ASP A 628 1.75 -14.30 31.92
C ASP A 628 1.18 -13.08 31.14
N ALA A 629 2.00 -12.06 30.86
CA ALA A 629 1.61 -10.92 30.02
C ALA A 629 1.80 -11.16 28.51
N VAL A 630 2.60 -12.15 28.11
CA VAL A 630 2.80 -12.53 26.70
C VAL A 630 1.57 -13.29 26.16
N MET A 631 0.69 -13.77 27.04
CA MET A 631 -0.54 -14.49 26.67
C MET A 631 -1.52 -13.69 25.78
N GLU A 632 -1.34 -12.37 25.63
CA GLU A 632 -2.12 -11.55 24.68
C GLU A 632 -1.57 -11.59 23.25
N SER A 633 -0.29 -11.98 23.05
CA SER A 633 0.28 -12.27 21.72
C SER A 633 -0.30 -13.53 21.06
N ILE A 634 -1.19 -14.24 21.76
CA ILE A 634 -1.97 -15.37 21.28
C ILE A 634 -3.05 -14.93 20.25
N SER A 635 -3.17 -13.64 19.92
CA SER A 635 -3.88 -13.20 18.71
C SER A 635 -3.28 -13.79 17.41
N ALA A 636 -2.06 -14.35 17.44
CA ALA A 636 -1.52 -15.20 16.36
C ALA A 636 -2.38 -16.46 16.06
N TYR A 637 -3.26 -16.88 16.99
CA TYR A 637 -4.25 -17.94 16.76
C TYR A 637 -5.38 -17.51 15.80
N SER A 638 -5.45 -16.22 15.41
CA SER A 638 -6.63 -15.65 14.74
C SER A 638 -6.64 -15.72 13.21
N LEU A 639 -5.60 -15.31 12.47
CA LEU A 639 -5.71 -15.14 11.02
C LEU A 639 -6.17 -16.41 10.28
N GLY A 640 -5.61 -17.57 10.64
CA GLY A 640 -5.98 -18.86 10.06
C GLY A 640 -7.27 -19.47 10.62
N LYS A 641 -7.73 -19.04 11.80
CA LYS A 641 -8.89 -19.60 12.52
C LYS A 641 -10.16 -18.76 12.35
N GLU A 642 -10.06 -17.44 12.29
CA GLU A 642 -11.18 -16.55 11.99
C GLU A 642 -11.53 -16.59 10.49
N MET A 643 -10.53 -16.70 9.58
CA MET A 643 -10.76 -17.16 8.20
C MET A 643 -11.38 -18.58 8.16
N ALA A 644 -11.14 -19.41 9.19
CA ALA A 644 -11.67 -20.76 9.24
C ALA A 644 -13.15 -20.85 9.65
N ASP A 645 -13.68 -19.82 10.29
CA ASP A 645 -15.09 -19.77 10.66
C ASP A 645 -15.92 -19.01 9.59
N LEU A 646 -15.28 -18.15 8.78
CA LEU A 646 -15.94 -17.32 7.76
C LEU A 646 -16.10 -17.98 6.36
N PHE A 647 -15.24 -18.94 5.99
CA PHE A 647 -15.25 -19.58 4.66
C PHE A 647 -15.29 -21.12 4.72
N ARG A 648 -16.07 -21.76 3.82
CA ARG A 648 -16.17 -23.23 3.72
C ARG A 648 -14.77 -23.87 3.55
N PRO A 649 -14.41 -24.96 4.29
CA PRO A 649 -13.02 -25.43 4.42
C PRO A 649 -12.24 -25.72 3.13
N MET A 650 -12.90 -26.14 2.03
CA MET A 650 -12.20 -26.42 0.77
C MET A 650 -11.74 -25.15 0.05
N GLN A 651 -12.58 -24.11 -0.03
CA GLN A 651 -12.22 -22.84 -0.70
C GLN A 651 -11.08 -22.08 0.00
N ARG A 652 -10.85 -22.39 1.28
CA ARG A 652 -9.86 -21.75 2.16
C ARG A 652 -8.42 -22.06 1.79
N LYS A 653 -8.10 -23.35 1.56
CA LYS A 653 -6.75 -23.77 1.17
C LYS A 653 -6.37 -23.15 -0.17
N ASP A 654 -7.31 -23.18 -1.11
CA ASP A 654 -7.14 -22.63 -2.45
C ASP A 654 -6.94 -21.11 -2.42
N TYR A 655 -7.67 -20.37 -1.59
CA TYR A 655 -7.50 -18.92 -1.46
C TYR A 655 -6.13 -18.52 -0.89
N THR A 656 -5.68 -19.11 0.23
CA THR A 656 -4.38 -18.77 0.83
C THR A 656 -3.22 -19.18 -0.08
N THR A 657 -3.30 -20.33 -0.75
CA THR A 657 -2.32 -20.74 -1.77
C THR A 657 -2.36 -19.84 -3.01
N SER A 658 -3.53 -19.34 -3.41
CA SER A 658 -3.66 -18.39 -4.52
C SER A 658 -3.02 -17.04 -4.18
N LEU A 659 -3.30 -16.47 -3.00
CA LEU A 659 -2.74 -15.18 -2.58
C LEU A 659 -1.21 -15.22 -2.46
N SER A 660 -0.63 -16.25 -1.85
CA SER A 660 0.83 -16.39 -1.75
C SER A 660 1.48 -16.62 -3.12
N GLY A 661 0.80 -17.33 -4.02
CA GLY A 661 1.19 -17.48 -5.43
C GLY A 661 1.11 -16.18 -6.22
N LEU A 662 0.12 -15.32 -5.96
CA LEU A 662 -0.01 -13.99 -6.56
C LEU A 662 1.08 -13.04 -6.05
N VAL A 663 1.35 -13.01 -4.74
CA VAL A 663 2.44 -12.22 -4.15
C VAL A 663 3.78 -12.65 -4.74
N THR A 664 4.06 -13.95 -4.82
CA THR A 664 5.25 -14.51 -5.49
C THR A 664 5.40 -13.98 -6.92
N LYS A 665 4.36 -14.10 -7.76
CA LYS A 665 4.39 -13.62 -9.14
C LYS A 665 4.56 -12.09 -9.22
N GLY A 666 4.01 -11.35 -8.26
CA GLY A 666 4.22 -9.90 -8.12
C GLY A 666 5.68 -9.55 -7.86
N MET A 667 6.35 -10.28 -6.96
CA MET A 667 7.78 -10.14 -6.65
C MET A 667 8.64 -10.45 -7.87
N GLU A 668 8.45 -11.61 -8.50
CA GLU A 668 9.19 -12.05 -9.70
C GLU A 668 9.06 -11.05 -10.85
N LYS A 669 7.85 -10.53 -11.08
CA LYS A 669 7.59 -9.51 -12.10
C LYS A 669 8.30 -8.20 -11.79
N LEU A 670 8.22 -7.72 -10.55
CA LEU A 670 8.82 -6.45 -10.17
C LEU A 670 10.35 -6.49 -10.17
N GLU A 671 10.93 -7.62 -9.78
CA GLU A 671 12.35 -7.89 -9.93
C GLU A 671 12.75 -7.89 -11.42
N THR A 672 12.00 -8.59 -12.28
CA THR A 672 12.23 -8.59 -13.74
C THR A 672 12.12 -7.19 -14.35
N ASP A 673 11.12 -6.40 -13.95
CA ASP A 673 10.96 -4.99 -14.36
C ASP A 673 12.20 -4.18 -13.95
N MET A 674 12.64 -4.27 -12.69
CA MET A 674 13.81 -3.56 -12.15
C MET A 674 15.11 -3.93 -12.90
N ASP A 675 15.34 -5.24 -13.11
CA ASP A 675 16.53 -5.78 -13.78
C ASP A 675 16.59 -5.32 -15.26
N ASN A 676 15.43 -5.22 -15.93
CA ASN A 676 15.32 -4.70 -17.30
C ASN A 676 15.57 -3.18 -17.37
N ILE A 677 15.00 -2.39 -16.46
CA ILE A 677 15.23 -0.93 -16.42
C ILE A 677 16.72 -0.64 -16.14
N LEU A 678 17.34 -1.38 -15.22
CA LEU A 678 18.77 -1.26 -14.92
C LEU A 678 19.63 -1.55 -16.16
N ARG A 679 19.44 -2.71 -16.82
CA ARG A 679 20.17 -3.07 -18.06
C ARG A 679 20.03 -2.01 -19.14
N ASN A 680 18.81 -1.52 -19.38
CA ASN A 680 18.52 -0.53 -20.41
C ASN A 680 19.15 0.84 -20.13
N LYS A 681 19.26 1.25 -18.85
CA LYS A 681 19.94 2.48 -18.47
C LYS A 681 21.45 2.35 -18.48
N LEU A 682 22.00 1.19 -18.08
CA LEU A 682 23.44 0.90 -18.14
C LEU A 682 23.99 0.96 -19.57
N SER A 683 23.29 0.36 -20.54
CA SER A 683 23.72 0.36 -21.95
C SER A 683 23.65 1.74 -22.63
N ALA A 684 22.93 2.69 -22.03
CA ALA A 684 22.82 4.07 -22.48
C ALA A 684 23.88 5.03 -21.88
N LEU A 685 24.68 4.58 -20.90
CA LEU A 685 25.72 5.41 -20.29
C LEU A 685 26.88 5.69 -21.28
N GLN A 686 27.28 6.95 -21.37
CA GLN A 686 28.42 7.41 -22.16
C GLN A 686 29.50 7.96 -21.22
N PHE A 687 30.75 7.56 -21.43
CA PHE A 687 31.88 7.94 -20.59
C PHE A 687 32.88 8.77 -21.39
N SER A 688 33.41 9.84 -20.80
CA SER A 688 34.11 10.89 -21.54
C SER A 688 35.58 10.58 -21.87
N THR A 689 36.23 9.76 -21.05
CA THR A 689 37.69 9.64 -21.04
C THR A 689 38.21 8.72 -22.15
N PRO A 690 39.02 9.20 -23.10
CA PRO A 690 39.70 8.33 -24.06
C PRO A 690 40.63 7.36 -23.34
N ASN A 691 40.78 6.15 -23.89
CA ASN A 691 41.66 5.06 -23.44
C ASN A 691 41.20 4.21 -22.23
N LEU A 692 40.09 4.52 -21.55
CA LEU A 692 39.52 3.65 -20.50
C LEU A 692 38.29 2.87 -20.98
N GLN A 693 38.21 1.59 -20.62
CA GLN A 693 37.15 0.67 -21.07
C GLN A 693 35.90 0.70 -20.18
N TYR A 694 35.49 1.89 -19.71
CA TYR A 694 34.43 2.09 -18.70
C TYR A 694 33.19 1.21 -18.91
N GLY A 695 32.60 1.24 -20.11
CA GLY A 695 31.38 0.48 -20.41
C GLY A 695 31.52 -1.02 -20.13
N ARG A 696 32.63 -1.64 -20.55
CA ARG A 696 32.91 -3.07 -20.29
C ARG A 696 33.15 -3.35 -18.81
N MET A 697 33.82 -2.43 -18.13
CA MET A 697 34.19 -2.58 -16.71
C MET A 697 32.98 -2.45 -15.78
N ILE A 698 32.11 -1.48 -16.05
CA ILE A 698 30.86 -1.26 -15.31
C ILE A 698 29.84 -2.35 -15.63
N ASP A 699 29.74 -2.79 -16.88
CA ASP A 699 28.90 -3.93 -17.27
C ASP A 699 29.30 -5.21 -16.49
N GLN A 700 30.59 -5.54 -16.49
CA GLN A 700 31.12 -6.68 -15.74
C GLN A 700 30.94 -6.54 -14.21
N PHE A 701 31.03 -5.34 -13.65
CA PHE A 701 30.72 -5.10 -12.24
C PHE A 701 29.23 -5.28 -11.94
N MET A 702 28.35 -4.63 -12.71
CA MET A 702 26.92 -4.53 -12.41
C MET A 702 26.12 -5.78 -12.82
N ASN A 703 26.33 -6.29 -14.04
CA ASN A 703 25.54 -7.38 -14.60
C ASN A 703 26.08 -8.77 -14.23
N GLU A 704 27.37 -8.89 -13.89
CA GLU A 704 28.00 -10.16 -13.52
C GLU A 704 28.38 -10.25 -12.04
N TYR A 705 29.18 -9.32 -11.50
CA TYR A 705 29.73 -9.46 -10.14
C TYR A 705 28.69 -9.10 -9.06
N ARG A 706 28.08 -7.92 -9.12
CA ARG A 706 26.97 -7.52 -8.24
C ARG A 706 25.82 -8.53 -8.29
N LYS A 707 25.48 -9.05 -9.48
CA LYS A 707 24.46 -10.10 -9.64
C LYS A 707 24.81 -11.41 -8.92
N LYS A 708 26.09 -11.81 -8.91
CA LYS A 708 26.57 -12.97 -8.13
C LYS A 708 26.57 -12.72 -6.62
N VAL A 709 26.92 -11.52 -6.16
CA VAL A 709 26.82 -11.15 -4.74
C VAL A 709 25.37 -11.17 -4.27
N ILE A 710 24.43 -10.67 -5.08
CA ILE A 710 22.98 -10.72 -4.81
C ILE A 710 22.48 -12.16 -4.77
N ALA A 711 22.78 -12.98 -5.78
CA ALA A 711 22.37 -14.39 -5.80
C ALA A 711 22.95 -15.19 -4.61
N TRP A 712 24.18 -14.90 -4.21
CA TRP A 712 24.76 -15.47 -2.98
C TRP A 712 24.01 -14.99 -1.74
N TYR A 713 23.75 -13.68 -1.61
CA TYR A 713 23.07 -13.08 -0.46
C TYR A 713 21.67 -13.67 -0.23
N GLU A 714 20.95 -13.96 -1.32
CA GLU A 714 19.60 -14.54 -1.29
C GLU A 714 19.58 -16.05 -1.04
N THR A 715 20.76 -16.70 -0.96
CA THR A 715 20.87 -18.15 -0.74
C THR A 715 20.94 -18.47 0.76
N GLY A 716 19.95 -19.19 1.27
CA GLY A 716 19.96 -19.73 2.63
C GLY A 716 20.13 -18.64 3.71
N LYS A 717 21.14 -18.80 4.58
CA LYS A 717 21.45 -17.86 5.68
C LYS A 717 22.45 -16.76 5.30
N ASN A 718 22.88 -16.66 4.04
CA ASN A 718 23.93 -15.73 3.64
C ASN A 718 23.57 -14.24 3.88
N HIS A 719 22.28 -13.91 3.88
CA HIS A 719 21.78 -12.58 4.26
C HIS A 719 22.00 -12.27 5.77
N GLU A 720 21.99 -13.29 6.64
CA GLU A 720 22.38 -13.16 8.05
C GLU A 720 23.88 -12.90 8.15
N ASP A 721 24.71 -13.71 7.48
CA ASP A 721 26.17 -13.57 7.47
C ASP A 721 26.62 -12.19 6.92
N PHE A 722 26.02 -11.72 5.83
CA PHE A 722 26.30 -10.40 5.23
C PHE A 722 25.99 -9.25 6.19
N ARG A 723 24.83 -9.33 6.83
CA ARG A 723 24.38 -8.36 7.83
C ARG A 723 25.32 -8.37 9.03
N ASP A 724 25.68 -9.54 9.53
CA ASP A 724 26.52 -9.68 10.73
C ASP A 724 27.94 -9.19 10.48
N ALA A 725 28.47 -9.40 9.27
CA ALA A 725 29.72 -8.80 8.82
C ALA A 725 29.67 -7.26 8.75
N MET A 726 28.60 -6.67 8.19
CA MET A 726 28.42 -5.20 8.19
C MET A 726 28.39 -4.63 9.62
N ASN A 727 27.67 -5.30 10.52
CA ASN A 727 27.58 -4.92 11.93
C ASN A 727 28.92 -5.07 12.64
N TYR A 728 29.65 -6.16 12.40
CA TYR A 728 30.99 -6.37 12.95
C TYR A 728 31.95 -5.26 12.55
N LYS A 729 32.04 -4.92 11.24
CA LYS A 729 32.92 -3.84 10.77
C LYS A 729 32.56 -2.49 11.37
N ARG A 730 31.26 -2.17 11.48
CA ARG A 730 30.77 -0.95 12.13
C ARG A 730 31.11 -0.91 13.62
N ASN A 731 30.91 -2.01 14.34
CA ASN A 731 31.23 -2.14 15.76
C ASN A 731 32.74 -2.05 16.04
N LEU A 732 33.60 -2.57 15.15
CA LEU A 732 35.04 -2.35 15.24
C LEU A 732 35.39 -0.87 15.14
N ARG A 733 34.78 -0.12 14.20
CA ARG A 733 35.05 1.33 14.06
C ARG A 733 34.55 2.12 15.25
N TYR A 734 33.34 1.80 15.74
CA TYR A 734 32.76 2.34 16.97
C TYR A 734 33.69 2.17 18.18
N ASN A 735 34.17 0.94 18.43
CA ASN A 735 35.08 0.66 19.54
C ASN A 735 36.40 1.43 19.42
N GLN A 736 36.97 1.57 18.22
CA GLN A 736 38.17 2.41 18.01
C GLN A 736 37.96 3.87 18.41
N ILE A 737 36.77 4.44 18.15
CA ILE A 737 36.47 5.83 18.52
C ILE A 737 36.37 5.96 20.05
N LEU A 738 35.72 5.00 20.73
CA LEU A 738 35.68 4.95 22.20
C LEU A 738 37.09 4.87 22.82
N ASP A 739 37.94 3.96 22.31
CA ASP A 739 39.32 3.78 22.77
C ASP A 739 40.15 5.08 22.60
N ILE A 740 39.97 5.79 21.48
CA ILE A 740 40.63 7.07 21.22
C ILE A 740 40.17 8.14 22.22
N LYS A 741 38.88 8.20 22.56
CA LYS A 741 38.32 9.22 23.48
C LYS A 741 38.49 8.88 24.96
N LYS A 742 38.89 7.64 25.31
CA LYS A 742 39.10 7.16 26.69
C LYS A 742 37.85 7.24 27.59
N THR A 743 36.67 7.12 27.00
CA THR A 743 35.39 7.17 27.72
C THR A 743 35.13 5.84 28.44
N GLU A 744 34.60 5.86 29.66
CA GLU A 744 34.17 4.63 30.33
C GLU A 744 33.00 3.98 29.60
N LYS A 745 33.05 2.66 29.48
CA LYS A 745 32.06 1.87 28.73
C LYS A 745 30.89 1.50 29.65
N ILE A 746 29.74 2.12 29.45
CA ILE A 746 28.49 1.70 30.12
C ILE A 746 28.01 0.42 29.41
N ILE A 747 28.19 -0.76 30.02
CA ILE A 747 27.70 -2.02 29.45
C ILE A 747 26.60 -2.64 30.33
N HIS A 748 25.67 -3.29 29.62
CA HIS A 748 24.72 -4.31 30.08
C HIS A 748 23.43 -3.85 30.76
N THR A 749 22.46 -3.49 29.91
CA THR A 749 21.07 -3.99 30.04
C THR A 749 20.44 -4.35 28.68
N LEU A 750 20.94 -3.77 27.58
CA LEU A 750 20.36 -3.95 26.24
C LEU A 750 20.98 -5.07 25.39
N ALA A 751 22.19 -5.52 25.70
CA ALA A 751 22.85 -6.63 24.98
C ALA A 751 22.04 -7.95 25.06
N ASP A 752 21.35 -8.19 26.17
CA ASP A 752 20.53 -9.39 26.37
C ASP A 752 19.26 -9.38 25.49
N GLY A 753 18.76 -8.18 25.12
CA GLY A 753 17.67 -8.00 24.16
C GLY A 753 18.08 -8.29 22.71
N VAL A 754 19.36 -8.12 22.36
CA VAL A 754 19.89 -8.45 21.02
C VAL A 754 19.97 -9.96 20.83
N CYS A 755 20.33 -10.71 21.87
CA CYS A 755 20.31 -12.18 21.87
C CYS A 755 18.92 -12.76 21.63
N PHE A 756 17.84 -12.07 22.03
CA PHE A 756 16.46 -12.50 21.77
C PHE A 756 16.15 -12.59 20.27
N ILE A 757 16.69 -11.69 19.45
CA ILE A 757 16.39 -11.57 18.02
C ILE A 757 17.15 -12.63 17.18
N ALA A 758 18.30 -13.10 17.67
CA ALA A 758 19.05 -14.20 17.03
C ALA A 758 18.27 -15.53 17.03
N SER A 759 17.41 -15.77 18.03
CA SER A 759 16.53 -16.94 18.07
C SER A 759 15.45 -16.91 16.97
N THR A 760 15.01 -15.72 16.55
CA THR A 760 13.98 -15.53 15.54
C THR A 760 14.48 -15.82 14.12
N ALA A 761 15.78 -15.61 13.85
CA ALA A 761 16.41 -16.01 12.59
C ALA A 761 16.41 -17.54 12.38
N ALA A 762 16.47 -18.32 13.46
CA ALA A 762 16.34 -19.79 13.37
C ALA A 762 14.93 -20.25 12.97
N PHE A 763 13.89 -19.44 13.22
CA PHE A 763 12.51 -19.76 12.85
C PHE A 763 12.27 -19.62 11.34
N VAL A 764 12.87 -18.61 10.68
CA VAL A 764 12.82 -18.45 9.23
C VAL A 764 13.52 -19.59 8.47
N ALA A 765 14.57 -20.17 9.05
CA ALA A 765 15.19 -21.37 8.50
C ALA A 765 14.21 -22.58 8.43
N GLY A 766 13.12 -22.57 9.21
CA GLY A 766 12.05 -23.57 9.13
C GLY A 766 11.16 -23.47 7.88
N PHE A 767 10.99 -22.27 7.30
CA PHE A 767 10.25 -22.10 6.04
C PHE A 767 10.95 -22.73 4.84
N VAL A 768 12.29 -22.76 4.88
CA VAL A 768 13.16 -23.24 3.79
C VAL A 768 12.88 -24.70 3.43
N ALA A 769 12.24 -25.46 4.31
CA ALA A 769 11.98 -26.89 4.14
C ALA A 769 10.80 -27.27 3.23
N THR A 770 9.86 -26.36 2.90
CA THR A 770 8.55 -26.79 2.32
C THR A 770 8.03 -26.09 1.05
N GLY A 771 8.65 -25.04 0.49
CA GLY A 771 8.25 -24.60 -0.85
C GLY A 771 8.82 -23.31 -1.42
N GLY A 772 9.48 -23.44 -2.59
CA GLY A 772 9.72 -22.36 -3.55
C GLY A 772 10.91 -21.45 -3.24
N VAL A 773 11.57 -20.96 -4.29
CA VAL A 773 12.68 -20.00 -4.15
C VAL A 773 12.17 -18.66 -3.59
N SER A 774 10.95 -18.25 -3.94
CA SER A 774 10.37 -16.94 -3.61
C SER A 774 10.10 -16.69 -2.13
N THR A 775 9.70 -17.72 -1.36
CA THR A 775 9.39 -17.59 0.07
C THR A 775 10.65 -17.25 0.89
N ILE A 776 11.79 -17.79 0.46
CA ILE A 776 13.12 -17.51 1.02
C ILE A 776 13.49 -16.03 0.84
N ILE A 777 13.28 -15.47 -0.35
CA ILE A 777 13.70 -14.09 -0.65
C ILE A 777 12.85 -13.04 0.08
N ALA A 778 11.54 -13.30 0.25
CA ALA A 778 10.65 -12.43 1.02
C ALA A 778 11.04 -12.40 2.51
N ALA A 779 11.27 -13.57 3.11
CA ALA A 779 11.66 -13.67 4.51
C ALA A 779 13.06 -13.10 4.77
N ALA A 780 14.02 -13.30 3.87
CA ALA A 780 15.36 -12.71 3.95
C ALA A 780 15.32 -11.17 4.00
N GLY A 781 14.53 -10.53 3.12
CA GLY A 781 14.37 -9.07 3.11
C GLY A 781 13.82 -8.50 4.43
N VAL A 782 12.82 -9.17 5.00
CA VAL A 782 12.24 -8.81 6.31
C VAL A 782 13.27 -8.98 7.44
N VAL A 783 13.89 -10.16 7.56
CA VAL A 783 14.90 -10.46 8.60
C VAL A 783 16.07 -9.49 8.56
N VAL A 784 16.55 -9.12 7.37
CA VAL A 784 17.64 -8.15 7.22
C VAL A 784 17.24 -6.78 7.74
N SER A 785 16.02 -6.33 7.48
CA SER A 785 15.54 -5.06 8.01
C SER A 785 15.50 -5.08 9.54
N VAL A 786 14.73 -6.00 10.13
CA VAL A 786 14.51 -6.13 11.60
C VAL A 786 15.83 -6.20 12.37
N VAL A 787 16.80 -7.00 11.92
CA VAL A 787 18.08 -7.15 12.63
C VAL A 787 19.07 -6.01 12.33
N GLY A 788 18.95 -5.35 11.16
CA GLY A 788 19.66 -4.11 10.86
C GLY A 788 19.28 -2.94 11.80
N TYR A 789 18.00 -2.88 12.22
CA TYR A 789 17.57 -1.96 13.29
C TYR A 789 18.24 -2.28 14.62
N ALA A 790 18.13 -3.53 15.09
CA ALA A 790 18.58 -3.94 16.43
C ALA A 790 20.03 -3.54 16.74
N ASN A 791 20.95 -3.74 15.79
CA ASN A 791 22.37 -3.43 15.96
C ASN A 791 22.72 -1.96 15.72
N SER A 792 21.80 -1.18 15.15
CA SER A 792 21.93 0.28 15.08
C SER A 792 21.40 0.94 16.36
N ILE A 793 20.43 0.28 17.00
CA ILE A 793 19.87 0.64 18.31
C ILE A 793 20.87 0.43 19.45
N THR A 794 21.80 -0.52 19.36
CA THR A 794 22.88 -0.64 20.37
C THR A 794 23.77 0.61 20.41
N ALA A 795 24.06 1.23 19.27
CA ALA A 795 24.82 2.49 19.25
C ALA A 795 24.00 3.68 19.78
N ILE A 796 22.68 3.66 19.57
CA ILE A 796 21.73 4.64 20.11
C ILE A 796 21.58 4.49 21.65
N ALA A 797 21.71 3.28 22.17
CA ALA A 797 21.60 2.98 23.60
C ALA A 797 22.76 3.56 24.44
N ASP A 798 23.98 3.48 23.93
CA ASP A 798 25.24 3.79 24.62
C ASP A 798 25.55 5.32 24.72
N ASP A 799 24.60 6.21 24.41
CA ASP A 799 24.79 7.68 24.34
C ASP A 799 25.93 8.12 23.40
N PHE A 800 26.15 7.39 22.30
CA PHE A 800 27.22 7.70 21.37
C PHE A 800 26.88 8.89 20.47
N GLN A 801 27.51 10.03 20.74
CA GLN A 801 27.27 11.32 20.05
C GLN A 801 28.20 11.55 18.84
N GLU A 802 28.95 10.56 18.40
CA GLU A 802 30.02 10.71 17.41
C GLU A 802 29.68 10.03 16.08
N ASN A 803 30.39 10.37 15.01
CA ASN A 803 30.20 9.75 13.70
C ASN A 803 31.05 8.47 13.56
N ALA A 804 30.39 7.30 13.63
CA ALA A 804 30.96 5.97 13.41
C ALA A 804 30.55 5.41 12.03
N VAL A 805 30.87 6.15 10.96
CA VAL A 805 30.48 5.79 9.60
C VAL A 805 31.56 4.95 8.91
N VAL A 806 31.14 3.82 8.31
CA VAL A 806 31.99 2.92 7.51
C VAL A 806 31.43 2.81 6.10
N ILE A 807 32.25 3.13 5.09
CA ILE A 807 31.90 3.05 3.67
C ILE A 807 32.90 2.14 2.96
N SER A 808 32.44 1.08 2.30
CA SER A 808 33.34 0.15 1.62
C SER A 808 32.82 -0.43 0.31
N GLN A 809 33.73 -0.71 -0.63
CA GLN A 809 33.41 -1.32 -1.95
C GLN A 809 32.35 -0.56 -2.75
N CYS A 810 32.23 0.74 -2.50
CA CYS A 810 31.28 1.61 -3.16
C CYS A 810 31.92 2.32 -4.36
N VAL A 811 31.12 2.61 -5.37
CA VAL A 811 31.61 3.19 -6.63
C VAL A 811 30.81 4.43 -7.04
N SER A 812 31.46 5.41 -7.64
CA SER A 812 30.79 6.50 -8.35
C SER A 812 31.36 6.66 -9.76
N PHE A 813 30.48 6.82 -10.75
CA PHE A 813 30.83 7.03 -12.17
C PHE A 813 30.05 8.15 -12.87
N GLY A 814 29.03 8.72 -12.22
CA GLY A 814 28.30 9.88 -12.77
C GLY A 814 29.07 11.18 -12.56
N ASN A 815 29.01 12.12 -13.50
CA ASN A 815 29.85 13.33 -13.45
C ASN A 815 29.48 14.23 -12.26
N ILE A 816 30.49 14.80 -11.61
CA ILE A 816 30.31 15.73 -10.48
C ILE A 816 30.46 17.16 -10.99
N ARG A 817 29.35 17.91 -10.98
CA ARG A 817 29.23 19.27 -11.54
C ARG A 817 28.93 20.29 -10.45
N ALA A 818 29.95 20.60 -9.65
CA ALA A 818 29.85 21.61 -8.61
C ALA A 818 30.08 23.02 -9.16
N LYS A 819 29.27 24.02 -8.78
CA LYS A 819 29.49 25.41 -9.22
C LYS A 819 30.55 26.08 -8.36
N THR A 820 31.34 26.96 -8.98
CA THR A 820 32.39 27.73 -8.30
C THR A 820 31.80 28.64 -7.22
N GLY A 821 32.28 28.51 -5.99
CA GLY A 821 31.77 29.20 -4.81
C GLY A 821 32.62 28.88 -3.57
N PRO A 822 32.25 29.39 -2.38
CA PRO A 822 33.04 29.20 -1.15
C PRO A 822 33.16 27.74 -0.71
N TYR A 823 32.23 26.87 -1.14
CA TYR A 823 32.24 25.44 -0.86
C TYR A 823 33.10 24.62 -1.82
N GLY A 824 33.88 25.26 -2.70
CA GLY A 824 34.62 24.60 -3.79
C GLY A 824 35.52 23.45 -3.36
N ASP A 825 36.17 23.55 -2.19
CA ASP A 825 37.08 22.51 -1.66
C ASP A 825 36.34 21.36 -0.92
N TYR A 826 35.05 21.51 -0.61
CA TYR A 826 34.19 20.47 0.00
C TYR A 826 33.52 19.53 -1.02
N ASN A 827 33.96 19.56 -2.27
CA ASN A 827 33.43 18.69 -3.33
C ASN A 827 34.28 17.42 -3.46
N GLY A 828 33.63 16.27 -3.63
CA GLY A 828 34.27 14.96 -3.62
C GLY A 828 33.91 14.09 -4.82
N GLY A 829 34.83 13.26 -5.28
CA GLY A 829 34.49 12.15 -6.18
C GLY A 829 33.62 11.09 -5.49
N LEU A 830 33.84 10.86 -4.19
CA LEU A 830 33.09 9.92 -3.36
C LEU A 830 32.40 10.62 -2.18
N ILE A 831 33.12 11.41 -1.38
CA ILE A 831 32.59 12.07 -0.19
C ILE A 831 32.93 13.56 -0.21
N GLY A 832 31.95 14.44 0.07
CA GLY A 832 32.17 15.89 0.05
C GLY A 832 32.90 16.37 1.30
N HIS A 833 32.19 16.47 2.42
CA HIS A 833 32.78 16.63 3.75
C HIS A 833 32.75 15.32 4.53
N PHE A 834 33.80 15.05 5.30
CA PHE A 834 34.04 13.76 5.96
C PHE A 834 34.59 13.94 7.37
N ASP A 835 33.70 13.84 8.36
CA ASP A 835 33.94 14.16 9.76
C ASP A 835 34.89 13.18 10.51
N GLU A 836 35.32 13.58 11.70
CA GLU A 836 36.17 12.78 12.59
C GLU A 836 35.54 11.39 12.85
N GLY A 837 36.38 10.39 13.14
CA GLY A 837 35.90 9.02 13.41
C GLY A 837 35.39 8.22 12.20
N CYS A 838 35.28 8.79 11.00
CA CYS A 838 34.77 8.07 9.83
C CYS A 838 35.84 7.25 9.06
N LEU A 839 35.41 6.22 8.31
CA LEU A 839 36.25 5.33 7.49
C LEU A 839 35.65 5.13 6.08
N ILE A 840 36.46 5.37 5.05
CA ILE A 840 36.20 4.91 3.67
C ILE A 840 37.33 3.97 3.22
N SER A 841 36.98 2.75 2.82
CA SER A 841 37.91 1.73 2.35
C SER A 841 37.49 1.14 1.01
N ASP A 842 38.45 0.71 0.18
CA ASP A 842 38.16 -0.15 -0.97
C ASP A 842 37.13 0.43 -1.96
N CYS A 843 37.10 1.75 -2.17
CA CYS A 843 36.13 2.43 -3.03
C CYS A 843 36.74 2.92 -4.36
N LEU A 844 35.90 3.07 -5.39
CA LEU A 844 36.32 3.46 -6.75
C LEU A 844 35.61 4.74 -7.22
N ASN A 845 36.38 5.81 -7.47
CA ASN A 845 35.88 6.96 -8.22
C ASN A 845 36.26 6.86 -9.70
N GLY A 846 35.26 6.65 -10.56
CA GLY A 846 35.33 6.87 -12.00
C GLY A 846 34.63 8.16 -12.46
N SER A 847 34.12 8.98 -11.53
CA SER A 847 33.42 10.23 -11.84
C SER A 847 34.39 11.31 -12.34
N ASP A 848 34.10 11.91 -13.50
CA ASP A 848 34.77 13.15 -13.90
C ASP A 848 34.29 14.32 -13.02
N GLY A 849 35.23 15.11 -12.50
CA GLY A 849 34.95 16.35 -11.77
C GLY A 849 34.94 17.57 -12.68
N ASN A 850 35.18 18.76 -12.11
CA ASN A 850 35.27 20.01 -12.85
C ASN A 850 36.31 21.00 -12.29
N LYS A 851 37.49 20.47 -11.93
CA LYS A 851 38.71 21.15 -11.44
C LYS A 851 38.57 21.84 -10.09
N ILE A 852 37.68 21.33 -9.24
CA ILE A 852 37.52 21.72 -7.84
C ILE A 852 37.39 20.47 -6.97
N GLY A 853 37.58 20.62 -5.65
CA GLY A 853 37.47 19.52 -4.70
C GLY A 853 38.56 18.45 -4.79
N GLY A 854 38.26 17.28 -4.21
CA GLY A 854 39.11 16.10 -4.14
C GLY A 854 38.52 14.89 -4.85
N ALA A 855 39.33 14.16 -5.60
CA ALA A 855 38.92 13.00 -6.40
C ALA A 855 38.37 11.81 -5.59
N THR A 856 38.58 11.77 -4.27
CA THR A 856 37.94 10.81 -3.36
C THR A 856 37.15 11.53 -2.29
N VAL A 857 37.82 12.19 -1.36
CA VAL A 857 37.21 13.03 -0.33
C VAL A 857 37.49 14.50 -0.65
N GLY A 858 36.48 15.36 -0.59
CA GLY A 858 36.66 16.81 -0.65
C GLY A 858 37.44 17.28 0.57
N SER A 859 36.76 17.47 1.70
CA SER A 859 37.32 17.95 2.96
C SER A 859 37.21 16.88 4.07
N PRO A 860 38.31 16.18 4.42
CA PRO A 860 38.38 15.34 5.60
C PRO A 860 38.75 16.13 6.86
N GLU A 861 38.04 15.85 7.96
CA GLU A 861 38.38 16.26 9.32
C GLU A 861 39.51 15.39 9.90
N LYS A 862 39.93 15.65 11.14
CA LYS A 862 41.05 14.91 11.77
C LYS A 862 40.65 13.46 12.02
N GLN A 863 41.61 12.53 11.98
CA GLN A 863 41.40 11.10 12.25
C GLN A 863 40.42 10.35 11.32
N ALA A 864 39.83 11.03 10.32
CA ALA A 864 39.18 10.39 9.19
C ALA A 864 40.18 9.48 8.46
N VAL A 865 39.74 8.28 8.05
CA VAL A 865 40.58 7.28 7.39
C VAL A 865 40.11 7.06 5.95
N VAL A 866 41.02 7.26 5.00
CA VAL A 866 40.80 7.06 3.56
C VAL A 866 41.83 6.04 3.08
N LYS A 867 41.40 4.84 2.70
CA LYS A 867 42.35 3.80 2.30
C LYS A 867 41.88 2.90 1.17
N LYS A 868 42.84 2.31 0.46
CA LYS A 868 42.58 1.38 -0.67
C LYS A 868 41.57 1.94 -1.67
N CYS A 869 41.54 3.27 -1.84
CA CYS A 869 40.65 3.94 -2.77
C CYS A 869 41.38 4.19 -4.10
N LEU A 870 40.67 4.03 -5.21
CA LEU A 870 41.19 4.29 -6.55
C LEU A 870 40.40 5.41 -7.23
N ASN A 871 41.11 6.41 -7.77
CA ASN A 871 40.55 7.38 -8.71
C ASN A 871 40.99 7.11 -10.16
N ILE A 872 40.04 6.95 -11.08
CA ILE A 872 40.27 6.94 -12.53
C ILE A 872 39.50 8.06 -13.26
N GLY A 873 38.53 8.70 -12.60
CA GLY A 873 37.80 9.85 -13.14
C GLY A 873 38.70 11.09 -13.24
N SER A 874 38.51 11.92 -14.26
CA SER A 874 39.39 13.04 -14.61
C SER A 874 38.88 14.40 -14.10
N GLN A 875 39.58 15.49 -14.44
CA GLN A 875 39.20 16.86 -14.05
C GLN A 875 39.10 17.09 -12.54
N TRP A 876 40.00 16.52 -11.73
CA TRP A 876 40.06 16.80 -10.30
C TRP A 876 41.21 17.73 -9.94
N LYS A 877 41.02 18.60 -8.92
CA LYS A 877 42.06 19.52 -8.44
C LYS A 877 43.11 18.79 -7.60
N ASN A 878 42.65 17.98 -6.64
CA ASN A 878 43.46 17.17 -5.73
C ASN A 878 42.94 15.72 -5.65
N PHE A 879 43.67 14.81 -4.99
CA PHE A 879 43.11 13.51 -4.58
C PHE A 879 42.18 13.65 -3.37
N ALA A 880 42.63 14.41 -2.37
CA ALA A 880 41.83 14.93 -1.26
C ALA A 880 42.35 16.33 -0.85
N TYR A 881 41.52 17.18 -0.25
CA TYR A 881 41.94 18.51 0.23
C TYR A 881 42.51 18.44 1.64
N THR A 882 43.84 18.47 1.79
CA THR A 882 44.50 18.27 3.10
C THR A 882 44.92 19.57 3.76
N GLY A 883 43.97 20.23 4.44
CA GLY A 883 44.24 21.34 5.35
C GLY A 883 44.64 20.91 6.77
N ASN A 884 44.31 19.68 7.19
CA ASN A 884 44.55 19.16 8.53
C ASN A 884 45.50 17.95 8.50
N ALA A 885 46.65 18.05 9.17
CA ALA A 885 47.73 17.05 9.13
C ALA A 885 47.50 15.79 10.00
N LEU A 886 46.24 15.35 10.17
CA LEU A 886 45.84 14.29 11.11
C LEU A 886 44.87 13.25 10.53
N SER A 887 44.43 13.39 9.28
CA SER A 887 43.66 12.35 8.57
C SER A 887 44.61 11.28 8.02
N ARG A 888 44.19 10.01 7.96
CA ARG A 888 45.05 8.87 7.62
C ARG A 888 44.80 8.38 6.19
N PHE A 889 45.85 8.36 5.37
CA PHE A 889 45.80 7.89 3.98
C PHE A 889 46.69 6.65 3.80
N GLU A 890 46.11 5.54 3.33
CA GLU A 890 46.82 4.24 3.20
C GLU A 890 46.49 3.57 1.86
N ASP A 891 47.51 3.12 1.12
CA ASP A 891 47.36 2.30 -0.11
C ASP A 891 46.35 2.84 -1.15
N ASN A 892 46.25 4.16 -1.27
CA ASN A 892 45.39 4.83 -2.23
C ASN A 892 46.11 5.06 -3.57
N TYR A 893 45.36 5.02 -4.66
CA TYR A 893 45.88 5.12 -6.01
C TYR A 893 45.05 6.05 -6.90
N CYS A 894 45.67 6.61 -7.92
CA CYS A 894 44.96 7.33 -8.98
C CYS A 894 45.65 7.18 -10.33
N LEU A 895 44.88 7.25 -11.42
CA LEU A 895 45.43 7.30 -12.77
C LEU A 895 46.14 8.63 -13.01
N GLU A 896 47.36 8.60 -13.53
CA GLU A 896 48.13 9.81 -13.87
C GLU A 896 47.36 10.75 -14.80
N ASN A 897 47.59 12.06 -14.63
CA ASN A 897 46.95 13.15 -15.38
C ASN A 897 45.42 13.30 -15.16
N THR A 898 44.81 12.52 -14.27
CA THR A 898 43.42 12.75 -13.84
C THR A 898 43.26 13.89 -12.82
N ILE A 899 44.35 14.18 -12.10
CA ILE A 899 44.45 15.19 -11.05
C ILE A 899 45.41 16.30 -11.51
N GLU A 900 45.02 17.56 -11.33
CA GLU A 900 45.78 18.74 -11.79
C GLU A 900 47.01 19.03 -10.92
N ASN A 901 46.90 18.82 -9.60
CA ASN A 901 48.03 19.00 -8.68
C ASN A 901 49.06 17.86 -8.82
N ARG A 902 50.29 18.20 -9.23
CA ARG A 902 51.39 17.25 -9.41
C ARG A 902 51.84 16.57 -8.11
N ASN A 903 51.67 17.24 -6.97
CA ASN A 903 51.90 16.64 -5.66
C ASN A 903 50.60 16.00 -5.18
N ILE A 904 50.38 14.75 -5.60
CA ILE A 904 49.21 13.95 -5.26
C ILE A 904 49.30 13.55 -3.78
N HIS A 905 48.85 14.42 -2.88
CA HIS A 905 48.86 14.12 -1.45
C HIS A 905 47.81 13.05 -1.13
N GLY A 906 48.21 12.03 -0.38
CA GLY A 906 47.33 10.95 0.08
C GLY A 906 47.11 9.79 -0.90
N ALA A 907 47.73 9.79 -2.10
CA ALA A 907 47.65 8.67 -3.06
C ALA A 907 48.86 8.57 -4.00
N THR A 908 49.05 7.40 -4.60
CA THR A 908 50.10 7.12 -5.60
C THR A 908 49.55 7.27 -7.02
N GLY A 909 50.25 7.99 -7.90
CA GLY A 909 49.93 8.07 -9.33
C GLY A 909 50.36 6.80 -10.07
N LEU A 910 49.47 6.28 -10.95
CA LEU A 910 49.67 5.08 -11.76
C LEU A 910 49.54 5.39 -13.25
N THR A 911 50.46 4.89 -14.07
CA THR A 911 50.33 4.84 -15.53
C THR A 911 49.23 3.85 -15.97
N LEU A 912 48.73 3.97 -17.21
CA LEU A 912 47.73 3.02 -17.76
C LEU A 912 48.16 1.53 -17.70
N PRO A 913 49.42 1.12 -17.99
CA PRO A 913 49.85 -0.26 -17.80
C PRO A 913 49.86 -0.72 -16.33
N GLN A 914 50.24 0.15 -15.40
CA GLN A 914 50.26 -0.14 -13.95
C GLN A 914 48.84 -0.31 -13.40
N LEU A 915 47.89 0.51 -13.87
CA LEU A 915 46.46 0.39 -13.53
C LEU A 915 45.88 -1.00 -13.83
N SER A 916 46.38 -1.65 -14.89
CA SER A 916 45.96 -2.99 -15.32
C SER A 916 46.77 -4.14 -14.69
N THR A 917 47.63 -3.85 -13.70
CA THR A 917 48.57 -4.82 -13.10
C THR A 917 48.30 -5.01 -11.60
N THR A 918 47.94 -6.22 -11.17
CA THR A 918 47.53 -6.49 -9.77
C THR A 918 48.66 -6.27 -8.75
N SER A 919 49.91 -6.59 -9.09
CA SER A 919 51.07 -6.40 -8.20
C SER A 919 51.44 -4.94 -7.94
N THR A 920 50.81 -3.99 -8.63
CA THR A 920 50.98 -2.55 -8.38
C THR A 920 50.29 -2.08 -7.10
N PHE A 921 49.17 -2.68 -6.71
CA PHE A 921 48.37 -2.22 -5.58
C PHE A 921 48.77 -2.97 -4.31
N GLN A 922 49.58 -2.32 -3.47
CA GLN A 922 50.00 -2.85 -2.18
C GLN A 922 48.80 -2.92 -1.23
N GLY A 923 48.67 -3.99 -0.45
CA GLY A 923 47.58 -4.16 0.52
C GLY A 923 46.19 -4.48 -0.05
N TRP A 924 46.00 -4.51 -1.38
CA TRP A 924 44.73 -4.82 -2.03
C TRP A 924 44.51 -6.33 -2.23
N ASP A 925 43.30 -6.81 -1.95
CA ASP A 925 42.94 -8.23 -2.14
C ASP A 925 42.30 -8.47 -3.51
N PHE A 926 43.12 -8.90 -4.48
CA PHE A 926 42.68 -9.33 -5.82
C PHE A 926 42.24 -10.80 -5.91
N GLN A 927 42.30 -11.56 -4.81
CA GLN A 927 41.77 -12.93 -4.78
C GLN A 927 40.27 -12.93 -4.44
N ARG A 928 39.82 -11.92 -3.67
CA ARG A 928 38.47 -11.83 -3.10
C ARG A 928 37.76 -10.53 -3.47
N LEU A 929 38.28 -9.39 -3.01
CA LEU A 929 37.52 -8.14 -2.97
C LEU A 929 37.53 -7.40 -4.31
N TRP A 930 38.64 -7.47 -5.05
CA TRP A 930 38.88 -6.74 -6.29
C TRP A 930 39.18 -7.69 -7.44
N LYS A 931 38.87 -7.26 -8.66
CA LYS A 931 39.27 -7.98 -9.88
C LYS A 931 39.51 -7.04 -11.04
N ILE A 932 40.53 -7.35 -11.84
CA ILE A 932 40.74 -6.78 -13.17
C ILE A 932 40.20 -7.84 -14.15
N PRO A 933 39.00 -7.68 -14.75
CA PRO A 933 38.32 -8.76 -15.46
C PRO A 933 38.93 -9.14 -16.80
N TYR A 934 39.64 -8.19 -17.41
CA TYR A 934 40.24 -8.32 -18.74
C TYR A 934 41.68 -7.83 -18.69
N THR A 935 42.55 -8.44 -19.51
CA THR A 935 43.96 -8.05 -19.63
C THR A 935 44.16 -7.09 -20.80
N GLY A 936 45.09 -6.14 -20.64
CA GLY A 936 45.40 -5.12 -21.65
C GLY A 936 45.18 -3.69 -21.15
N LEU A 937 45.53 -2.71 -21.98
CA LEU A 937 45.44 -1.28 -21.63
C LEU A 937 43.99 -0.81 -21.47
N GLY A 938 43.75 0.02 -20.46
CA GLY A 938 42.45 0.67 -20.22
C GLY A 938 41.49 -0.13 -19.33
N TYR A 939 41.90 -1.29 -18.83
CA TYR A 939 41.19 -2.06 -17.81
C TYR A 939 41.76 -1.76 -16.41
N PHE A 940 40.91 -1.81 -15.39
CA PHE A 940 41.22 -1.34 -14.02
C PHE A 940 40.56 -2.24 -12.96
N PRO A 941 40.91 -2.14 -11.66
CA PRO A 941 40.21 -2.85 -10.59
C PRO A 941 38.74 -2.44 -10.47
N VAL A 942 37.83 -3.42 -10.43
CA VAL A 942 36.44 -3.24 -9.99
C VAL A 942 36.12 -4.20 -8.84
N PRO A 943 35.15 -3.90 -7.96
CA PRO A 943 34.77 -4.79 -6.87
C PRO A 943 34.24 -6.13 -7.40
N TYR A 944 34.59 -7.25 -6.75
CA TYR A 944 34.34 -8.61 -7.26
C TYR A 944 33.44 -9.46 -6.35
N GLN A 945 33.88 -9.69 -5.10
CA GLN A 945 33.06 -10.25 -4.02
C GLN A 945 32.89 -9.19 -2.93
N SER A 946 31.76 -9.21 -2.23
CA SER A 946 31.62 -8.32 -1.06
C SER A 946 32.46 -8.87 0.10
N GLU A 947 33.16 -8.01 0.82
CA GLU A 947 33.86 -8.37 2.06
C GLU A 947 32.88 -8.91 3.13
N MET A 948 31.61 -8.56 3.02
CA MET A 948 30.55 -9.02 3.91
C MET A 948 30.20 -10.51 3.68
N GLN A 949 30.78 -11.16 2.67
CA GLN A 949 30.70 -12.61 2.49
C GLN A 949 31.61 -13.38 3.47
N TYR A 950 32.35 -12.68 4.34
CA TYR A 950 33.24 -13.25 5.36
C TYR A 950 32.84 -12.74 6.75
N LYS A 951 32.88 -13.62 7.77
CA LYS A 951 32.31 -13.32 9.10
C LYS A 951 33.04 -12.24 9.91
N GLU A 952 34.31 -12.01 9.62
CA GLU A 952 35.16 -11.03 10.30
C GLU A 952 35.85 -10.14 9.24
N PRO A 953 35.12 -9.22 8.58
CA PRO A 953 35.72 -8.28 7.64
C PRO A 953 36.66 -7.33 8.39
N GLN A 954 37.84 -7.09 7.80
CA GLN A 954 38.82 -6.18 8.40
C GLN A 954 38.42 -4.72 8.19
N LEU A 955 38.70 -3.88 9.19
CA LEU A 955 38.69 -2.41 9.03
C LEU A 955 39.71 -1.97 8.00
#